data_AF-A0AAF0EV60-F1
#
_entry.id   AF-A0AAF0EV60-F1
#
_cell.length_a   1.000
_cell.length_b   1.000
_cell.length_c   1.000
_cell.angle_alpha   90.00
_cell.angle_beta   90.00
_cell.angle_gamma   90.00
#
_symmetry.space_group_name_H-M   'P 1'
#
loop_
_entity.id
_entity.type
_entity.pdbx_description
1 polymer ?
#
loop_
_entity_poly.entity_id
_entity_poly.type
_entity_poly.pdbx_seq_one_letter_code
_entity_poly.pdbx_strand_id
1 'polypeptide(L)'
;MPLPVSKNRVGLGHAIFNRRAKEAKQRNSSEFHTTDTHTGQPKSTRLQSVTHQGDLEDFLNTAALADADFTAERRNDVQVIKTTDDSRTRHNPYLLTSQQEAKVLASHKENRDRLRVPRRPPWDVNTTPAQLERAEKDAFLDWRRGLAELQEGVGLVLTPFERNIEVWRQLWRVVERSQLLVQIVDARNPLRFRCEDLEKYVEAIPANPSEMRAATETPDFHGPRKTLLLVNKADLLTEGQRRQWAQYFDEQGVTFAFFSAADETAKQLAKAQREAQFKAAEEEAKHKEEMAEDDEDEVHDEDDDDAHDDAHSAHDAQEAHDEQWEDEAEGAADEMHTLSIGARDPSRILNVLELEELFTHVAPDLNLFARDPDSENPGVPEKLTVGLVGYPNVGKSSTINALLGEKKVSVSSTPGKTKHFQTIHLSPTTILCDCPGLVFPQFTTTPADLVCDGILPIDQMREYTAPAELVAQRIPKDILEAVYNISIPMLSVEEGGKGVPTGLEILSAYAVARGFVRQGQGNPDESRAARYILKDYNNARLLFAHPPPGVDADKFNAESRDRIREQYANRRIAAPMDLPSDPRQRPVTAPLSKSGSVDNSFFGPGPMPGMQQTGRRRAPQTVRIGADGKPVAEGLRGSSKKHNKGNKRAKQRSGRKTSKASYADLAELDRAEIGAAQSQARLPPLRDAPRLLACHDFQGGYSEDPQTQGYSFEHWAYADVYVYFSHQRVSLPPAEYVHAAHRHGTRILGTLIFEWDEARADLRRLLDGSKPQRSKFREPLSFEYADKLIALAAANGIDGFLVNIEVALNLQGLSNVYLNKLDAMHNAGRLRRWVEYLRTEGEKHIKEWHVVWYDSVTYPHGHLAWQDAMTPANAPFFRAAHGGFTNYTWTGPEFDPTKLHPALVASAAMADANQYKRADVYTGIDVFGRNCHGGHDTWKALELIGPRRAYPAAERSLGLSVALFAPGWTWESNAPGPTRSWADWWEDDCRFWLVGPHAVARHFDARPVLFNGLFRTNFALGTGIGWYVRGELAFEGPWSDASVSAPKPDLAWPTVQYVCTPSGEKARCTVTSSFAKVAWSGTGALQLDVPAGSWHIPLLALEVPETCAGSATMRLSVHGAAASPCILRPHAASPKSTSTKGPHGWTQYAAQITLVPGTVHVGVAIEVQEACSVLVGQLDVDQTPMDDVYEALWSDRETLTWPAFAPEGYEIFAVSESPAWLGTVPSSVVHIPPALAADHLLEIRRIGAWPEEPVAYS
;
A
#
# COMPACT_ATOMS: atom_id res chain seq x y z
N MET A 1 -4.04 50.73 24.87
CA MET A 1 -3.48 50.64 23.51
C MET A 1 -3.22 49.17 23.18
N PRO A 2 -4.15 48.45 22.54
CA PRO A 2 -3.88 47.14 21.94
C PRO A 2 -3.07 47.29 20.63
N LEU A 3 -2.35 46.24 20.24
CA LEU A 3 -1.56 46.20 18.99
C LEU A 3 -2.45 45.95 17.76
N PRO A 4 -2.02 46.37 16.55
CA PRO A 4 -2.80 46.17 15.32
C PRO A 4 -2.89 44.69 14.93
N VAL A 5 -4.10 44.23 14.60
CA VAL A 5 -4.36 42.86 14.13
C VAL A 5 -4.13 42.79 12.62
N SER A 6 -3.33 41.81 12.17
CA SER A 6 -3.05 41.61 10.74
C SER A 6 -4.26 41.05 9.99
N LYS A 7 -4.53 41.63 8.81
CA LYS A 7 -5.48 41.06 7.84
C LYS A 7 -4.77 40.04 6.96
N ASN A 8 -4.80 38.77 7.37
CA ASN A 8 -4.87 37.62 6.45
C ASN A 8 -5.18 36.34 7.24
N ARG A 9 -6.39 35.79 7.04
CA ARG A 9 -6.79 34.46 7.50
C ARG A 9 -7.15 33.63 6.28
N VAL A 10 -6.17 32.94 5.71
CA VAL A 10 -6.41 31.89 4.71
C VAL A 10 -6.24 30.56 5.43
N GLY A 11 -7.32 29.79 5.52
CA GLY A 11 -7.35 28.53 6.24
C GLY A 11 -8.36 27.56 5.64
N LEU A 12 -8.17 26.28 5.93
CA LEU A 12 -8.80 25.11 5.28
C LEU A 12 -10.30 25.27 4.99
N GLY A 13 -11.06 25.91 5.90
CA GLY A 13 -12.50 26.10 5.78
C GLY A 13 -12.96 26.87 4.53
N HIS A 14 -12.18 27.82 4.00
CA HIS A 14 -12.57 28.54 2.76
C HIS A 14 -12.37 27.70 1.49
N ALA A 15 -11.34 26.86 1.44
CA ALA A 15 -11.14 25.92 0.35
C ALA A 15 -12.27 24.86 0.33
N ILE A 16 -12.65 24.35 1.51
CA ILE A 16 -13.77 23.40 1.68
C ILE A 16 -15.10 24.02 1.23
N PHE A 17 -15.35 25.30 1.53
CA PHE A 17 -16.58 25.99 1.13
C PHE A 17 -16.68 26.15 -0.40
N ASN A 18 -15.59 26.59 -1.05
CA ASN A 18 -15.55 26.76 -2.51
C ASN A 18 -15.57 25.43 -3.26
N ARG A 19 -14.98 24.36 -2.71
CA ARG A 19 -15.05 23.00 -3.27
C ARG A 19 -16.50 22.48 -3.27
N ARG A 20 -17.20 22.58 -2.13
CA ARG A 20 -18.62 22.18 -2.02
C ARG A 20 -19.53 22.96 -2.98
N ALA A 21 -19.26 24.25 -3.19
CA ALA A 21 -19.99 25.08 -4.15
C ALA A 21 -19.76 24.68 -5.63
N LYS A 22 -18.64 24.01 -5.95
CA LYS A 22 -18.33 23.48 -7.29
C LYS A 22 -18.94 22.08 -7.48
N GLU A 23 -18.80 21.21 -6.49
CA GLU A 23 -19.39 19.85 -6.46
C GLU A 23 -20.93 19.89 -6.57
N ALA A 24 -21.58 20.87 -5.92
CA ALA A 24 -23.02 21.08 -6.04
C ALA A 24 -23.50 21.48 -7.45
N LYS A 25 -22.62 21.99 -8.33
CA LYS A 25 -22.99 22.40 -9.70
C LYS A 25 -22.94 21.27 -10.73
N GLN A 26 -22.26 20.16 -10.44
CA GLN A 26 -22.14 19.03 -11.37
C GLN A 26 -23.25 17.99 -11.24
N ARG A 27 -24.13 18.07 -10.22
CA ARG A 27 -25.24 17.12 -10.00
C ARG A 27 -26.50 17.38 -10.85
N ASN A 28 -26.55 18.47 -11.63
CA ASN A 28 -27.78 18.94 -12.29
C ASN A 28 -28.07 18.36 -13.71
N SER A 29 -27.40 17.29 -14.15
CA SER A 29 -27.50 16.84 -15.55
C SER A 29 -27.50 15.33 -15.82
N SER A 30 -27.82 14.48 -14.84
CA SER A 30 -28.16 13.06 -15.10
C SER A 30 -28.86 12.37 -13.92
N GLU A 31 -29.83 11.50 -14.21
CA GLU A 31 -30.64 10.76 -13.24
C GLU A 31 -29.92 9.53 -12.66
N PHE A 32 -28.79 9.73 -11.96
CA PHE A 32 -28.10 8.64 -11.25
C PHE A 32 -28.54 8.55 -9.79
N HIS A 33 -29.06 7.39 -9.38
CA HIS A 33 -29.40 7.11 -7.98
C HIS A 33 -28.15 6.93 -7.11
N THR A 34 -28.24 7.35 -5.84
CA THR A 34 -27.10 7.41 -4.89
C THR A 34 -26.55 6.04 -4.46
N THR A 35 -27.12 4.94 -4.95
CA THR A 35 -26.60 3.57 -4.76
C THR A 35 -25.41 3.23 -5.64
N ASP A 36 -25.17 4.00 -6.71
CA ASP A 36 -24.33 3.56 -7.83
C ASP A 36 -22.86 4.02 -7.73
N THR A 37 -22.33 4.09 -6.51
CA THR A 37 -20.94 4.52 -6.21
C THR A 37 -19.83 3.60 -6.77
N HIS A 38 -20.19 2.49 -7.43
CA HIS A 38 -19.23 1.49 -7.95
C HIS A 38 -19.49 1.08 -9.42
N THR A 39 -20.30 1.82 -10.18
CA THR A 39 -20.53 1.58 -11.62
C THR A 39 -19.33 2.03 -12.48
N GLY A 40 -18.24 1.26 -12.37
CA GLY A 40 -16.99 1.47 -13.13
C GLY A 40 -15.80 0.71 -12.52
N GLN A 41 -15.86 0.38 -11.23
CA GLN A 41 -14.81 -0.36 -10.54
C GLN A 41 -14.84 -1.88 -10.82
N PRO A 42 -13.68 -2.57 -10.76
CA PRO A 42 -13.60 -4.02 -10.95
C PRO A 42 -14.44 -4.79 -9.91
N LYS A 43 -15.01 -5.94 -10.32
CA LYS A 43 -15.99 -6.73 -9.53
C LYS A 43 -15.56 -7.07 -8.08
N SER A 44 -14.27 -7.04 -7.77
CA SER A 44 -13.71 -7.28 -6.43
C SER A 44 -14.02 -6.17 -5.42
N THR A 45 -14.12 -4.90 -5.84
CA THR A 45 -14.36 -3.78 -4.89
C THR A 45 -15.83 -3.59 -4.53
N ARG A 46 -16.76 -4.03 -5.39
CA ARG A 46 -18.22 -3.92 -5.17
C ARG A 46 -18.71 -4.64 -3.90
N LEU A 47 -17.95 -5.61 -3.38
CA LEU A 47 -18.24 -6.38 -2.16
C LEU A 47 -17.35 -5.98 -0.98
N GLN A 48 -16.92 -4.71 -0.93
CA GLN A 48 -16.36 -4.13 0.30
C GLN A 48 -17.48 -3.82 1.30
N SER A 49 -17.26 -4.16 2.57
CA SER A 49 -18.16 -3.84 3.67
C SER A 49 -18.02 -2.37 4.05
N VAL A 50 -19.15 -1.65 4.19
CA VAL A 50 -19.20 -0.21 4.47
C VAL A 50 -20.01 0.01 5.73
N THR A 51 -19.36 -0.11 6.88
CA THR A 51 -19.94 0.11 8.22
C THR A 51 -19.81 1.55 8.72
N HIS A 52 -18.93 2.34 8.09
CA HIS A 52 -18.77 3.78 8.31
C HIS A 52 -18.59 4.51 6.98
N GLN A 53 -19.27 5.64 6.85
CA GLN A 53 -19.04 6.65 5.81
C GLN A 53 -18.52 7.94 6.47
N GLY A 54 -17.94 8.85 5.69
CA GLY A 54 -17.49 10.15 6.20
C GLY A 54 -18.62 11.16 6.31
N ASP A 55 -18.50 12.14 7.23
CA ASP A 55 -19.51 13.17 7.51
C ASP A 55 -20.05 13.91 6.25
N LEU A 56 -19.24 13.98 5.19
CA LEU A 56 -19.62 14.55 3.90
C LEU A 56 -20.55 13.64 3.08
N GLU A 57 -20.34 12.33 3.10
CA GLU A 57 -21.18 11.37 2.39
C GLU A 57 -22.53 11.18 3.07
N ASP A 58 -22.59 11.15 4.40
CA ASP A 58 -23.86 11.09 5.13
C ASP A 58 -24.66 12.37 4.87
N PHE A 59 -24.03 13.53 4.96
CA PHE A 59 -24.66 14.80 4.56
C PHE A 59 -25.16 14.79 3.10
N LEU A 60 -24.37 14.29 2.14
CA LEU A 60 -24.75 14.24 0.72
C LEU A 60 -25.80 13.18 0.38
N ASN A 61 -25.99 12.17 1.26
CA ASN A 61 -27.05 11.16 1.16
C ASN A 61 -28.35 11.69 1.79
N THR A 62 -28.30 12.20 3.02
CA THR A 62 -29.48 12.81 3.68
C THR A 62 -30.02 13.99 2.86
N ALA A 63 -29.15 14.84 2.30
CA ALA A 63 -29.55 15.94 1.41
C ALA A 63 -30.13 15.49 0.06
N ALA A 64 -29.92 14.24 -0.37
CA ALA A 64 -30.53 13.67 -1.58
C ALA A 64 -31.80 12.84 -1.29
N LEU A 65 -32.05 12.51 -0.01
CA LEU A 65 -33.27 11.85 0.44
C LEU A 65 -34.38 12.86 0.79
N ALA A 66 -34.02 14.11 1.06
CA ALA A 66 -34.90 15.20 1.46
C ALA A 66 -35.31 16.10 0.26
N ASP A 67 -35.95 15.53 -0.75
CA ASP A 67 -36.42 16.23 -1.97
C ASP A 67 -37.71 17.04 -1.74
N ALA A 68 -37.81 17.69 -0.58
CA ALA A 68 -38.96 18.49 -0.14
C ALA A 68 -38.53 19.59 0.85
N ASP A 69 -38.61 20.85 0.39
CA ASP A 69 -38.48 22.15 1.06
C ASP A 69 -37.47 22.37 2.21
N PHE A 70 -36.65 23.41 2.02
CA PHE A 70 -35.44 23.70 2.80
C PHE A 70 -35.70 24.62 4.01
N THR A 71 -35.69 24.10 5.25
CA THR A 71 -35.33 24.88 6.45
C THR A 71 -34.82 23.99 7.62
N ALA A 72 -33.64 23.38 7.45
CA ALA A 72 -32.89 22.84 8.59
C ALA A 72 -32.00 23.93 9.21
N GLU A 73 -32.33 24.39 10.42
CA GLU A 73 -31.45 25.29 11.19
C GLU A 73 -30.09 24.63 11.44
N ARG A 74 -29.01 25.44 11.52
CA ARG A 74 -27.71 24.96 12.03
C ARG A 74 -27.76 24.72 13.55
N ARG A 75 -28.46 23.67 13.96
CA ARG A 75 -28.30 23.09 15.30
C ARG A 75 -27.01 22.30 15.31
N ASN A 76 -25.93 23.03 15.62
CA ASN A 76 -24.70 22.42 16.05
C ASN A 76 -24.96 21.75 17.41
N ASP A 77 -25.42 20.49 17.41
CA ASP A 77 -25.39 19.63 18.60
C ASP A 77 -23.96 19.12 18.92
N VAL A 78 -22.97 19.93 18.55
CA VAL A 78 -21.87 20.22 19.46
C VAL A 78 -22.47 20.86 20.70
N GLN A 79 -22.98 20.03 21.61
CA GLN A 79 -23.03 20.40 23.02
C GLN A 79 -21.58 20.70 23.43
N VAL A 80 -21.22 21.98 23.34
CA VAL A 80 -20.16 22.55 24.15
C VAL A 80 -20.62 22.32 25.58
N ILE A 81 -20.17 21.21 26.17
CA ILE A 81 -20.10 21.04 27.60
C ILE A 81 -19.24 22.22 28.06
N LYS A 82 -19.91 23.31 28.42
CA LYS A 82 -19.29 24.38 29.18
C LYS A 82 -18.75 23.69 30.41
N THR A 83 -17.43 23.63 30.53
CA THR A 83 -16.77 23.35 31.80
C THR A 83 -17.05 24.54 32.71
N THR A 84 -18.27 24.57 33.26
CA THR A 84 -18.55 25.21 34.55
C THR A 84 -17.58 24.61 35.55
N ASP A 85 -17.03 25.44 36.44
CA ASP A 85 -15.83 25.13 37.25
C ASP A 85 -16.03 24.10 38.38
N ASP A 86 -16.75 23.00 38.13
CA ASP A 86 -16.86 21.83 38.99
C ASP A 86 -15.72 20.84 38.74
N SER A 87 -14.51 21.28 39.11
CA SER A 87 -13.25 20.51 39.09
C SER A 87 -13.22 19.33 40.11
N ARG A 88 -14.38 18.78 40.47
CA ARG A 88 -14.58 17.81 41.55
C ARG A 88 -15.19 16.47 41.12
N THR A 89 -15.75 16.35 39.91
CA THR A 89 -16.34 15.10 39.41
C THR A 89 -15.39 14.32 38.51
N ARG A 90 -14.76 13.25 39.02
CA ARG A 90 -13.98 12.28 38.22
C ARG A 90 -14.91 11.34 37.42
N HIS A 91 -15.67 11.89 36.47
CA HIS A 91 -16.51 11.14 35.54
C HIS A 91 -15.95 11.25 34.12
N ASN A 92 -15.97 10.15 33.36
CA ASN A 92 -15.54 10.19 31.96
C ASN A 92 -16.66 10.83 31.12
N PRO A 93 -16.42 11.97 30.44
CA PRO A 93 -17.46 12.68 29.68
C PRO A 93 -18.00 11.90 28.48
N TYR A 94 -17.33 10.82 28.06
CA TYR A 94 -17.75 9.94 26.96
C TYR A 94 -18.56 8.71 27.42
N LEU A 95 -18.84 8.58 28.73
CA LEU A 95 -19.72 7.54 29.28
C LEU A 95 -20.97 8.16 29.91
N LEU A 96 -22.12 7.49 29.76
CA LEU A 96 -23.37 7.88 30.42
C LEU A 96 -23.26 7.71 31.94
N THR A 97 -23.99 8.54 32.68
CA THR A 97 -24.31 8.24 34.09
C THR A 97 -25.46 7.23 34.17
N SER A 98 -25.55 6.44 35.24
CA SER A 98 -26.55 5.37 35.36
C SER A 98 -28.01 5.84 35.24
N GLN A 99 -28.31 7.11 35.56
CA GLN A 99 -29.64 7.70 35.34
C GLN A 99 -29.91 7.99 33.86
N GLN A 100 -28.90 8.44 33.11
CA GLN A 100 -29.00 8.65 31.66
C GLN A 100 -29.06 7.31 30.92
N GLU A 101 -28.25 6.34 31.34
CA GLU A 101 -28.25 4.97 30.82
C GLU A 101 -29.61 4.29 30.98
N ALA A 102 -30.22 4.37 32.18
CA ALA A 102 -31.57 3.85 32.41
C ALA A 102 -32.63 4.48 31.50
N LYS A 103 -32.53 5.79 31.22
CA LYS A 103 -33.41 6.50 30.26
C LYS A 103 -33.19 6.04 28.82
N VAL A 104 -31.94 5.86 28.41
CA VAL A 104 -31.56 5.37 27.08
C VAL A 104 -32.06 3.93 26.89
N LEU A 105 -31.88 3.06 27.88
CA LEU A 105 -32.40 1.68 27.89
C LEU A 105 -33.93 1.59 27.89
N ALA A 106 -34.65 2.60 28.41
CA ALA A 106 -36.11 2.68 28.26
C ALA A 106 -36.50 2.97 26.79
N SER A 107 -35.90 3.99 26.18
CA SER A 107 -36.15 4.33 24.76
C SER A 107 -35.77 3.20 23.79
N HIS A 108 -34.74 2.41 24.12
CA HIS A 108 -34.38 1.19 23.38
C HIS A 108 -35.47 0.11 23.42
N LYS A 109 -36.26 0.02 24.50
CA LYS A 109 -37.40 -0.90 24.59
C LYS A 109 -38.58 -0.38 23.79
N GLU A 110 -38.88 0.91 23.91
CA GLU A 110 -39.99 1.58 23.19
C GLU A 110 -39.84 1.49 21.66
N ASN A 111 -38.61 1.52 21.14
CA ASN A 111 -38.34 1.50 19.70
C ASN A 111 -37.89 0.13 19.14
N ARG A 112 -37.97 -0.98 19.91
CA ARG A 112 -37.38 -2.29 19.52
C ARG A 112 -37.85 -2.78 18.15
N ASP A 113 -39.15 -2.84 17.89
CA ASP A 113 -39.71 -3.39 16.64
C ASP A 113 -39.54 -2.50 15.39
N ARG A 114 -38.91 -1.33 15.54
CA ARG A 114 -38.46 -0.47 14.43
C ARG A 114 -37.07 -0.88 13.90
N LEU A 115 -36.27 -1.59 14.69
CA LEU A 115 -35.00 -2.16 14.22
C LEU A 115 -35.26 -3.42 13.42
N ARG A 116 -35.25 -3.28 12.09
CA ARG A 116 -35.42 -4.39 11.16
C ARG A 116 -34.20 -4.59 10.27
N VAL A 117 -34.08 -5.77 9.68
CA VAL A 117 -33.15 -6.07 8.57
C VAL A 117 -33.88 -5.88 7.22
N PRO A 118 -33.19 -5.45 6.14
CA PRO A 118 -33.85 -5.16 4.88
C PRO A 118 -34.46 -6.44 4.30
N ARG A 119 -35.77 -6.42 4.10
CA ARG A 119 -36.52 -7.51 3.47
C ARG A 119 -36.30 -7.46 1.96
N ARG A 120 -36.14 -8.61 1.29
CA ARG A 120 -36.08 -8.63 -0.17
C ARG A 120 -37.48 -8.41 -0.75
N PRO A 121 -37.66 -7.57 -1.79
CA PRO A 121 -38.94 -7.47 -2.48
C PRO A 121 -39.30 -8.80 -3.18
N PRO A 122 -40.60 -9.10 -3.38
CA PRO A 122 -41.03 -10.23 -4.19
C PRO A 122 -40.65 -10.03 -5.66
N TRP A 123 -40.38 -11.12 -6.36
CA TRP A 123 -40.03 -11.15 -7.79
C TRP A 123 -40.51 -12.47 -8.42
N ASP A 124 -40.75 -12.46 -9.72
CA ASP A 124 -41.26 -13.61 -10.49
C ASP A 124 -40.40 -13.89 -11.74
N VAL A 125 -40.76 -14.92 -12.51
CA VAL A 125 -40.04 -15.27 -13.76
C VAL A 125 -40.10 -14.14 -14.80
N ASN A 126 -41.14 -13.29 -14.77
CA ASN A 126 -41.31 -12.16 -15.68
C ASN A 126 -40.49 -10.93 -15.25
N THR A 127 -40.02 -10.87 -14.01
CA THR A 127 -39.25 -9.75 -13.47
C THR A 127 -37.86 -9.73 -14.09
N THR A 128 -37.59 -8.77 -14.98
CA THR A 128 -36.27 -8.64 -15.61
C THR A 128 -35.20 -8.29 -14.59
N PRO A 129 -33.91 -8.66 -14.82
CA PRO A 129 -32.82 -8.36 -13.90
C PRO A 129 -32.71 -6.88 -13.50
N ALA A 130 -33.03 -5.95 -14.42
CA ALA A 130 -33.02 -4.51 -14.14
C ALA A 130 -34.20 -4.04 -13.26
N GLN A 131 -35.39 -4.63 -13.44
CA GLN A 131 -36.54 -4.37 -12.55
C GLN A 131 -36.28 -4.90 -11.14
N LEU A 132 -35.70 -6.11 -11.04
CA LEU A 132 -35.28 -6.70 -9.78
C LEU A 132 -34.19 -5.86 -9.09
N GLU A 133 -33.16 -5.43 -9.82
CA GLU A 133 -32.09 -4.60 -9.27
C GLU A 133 -32.64 -3.26 -8.74
N ARG A 134 -33.61 -2.66 -9.43
CA ARG A 134 -34.29 -1.43 -9.00
C ARG A 134 -35.14 -1.67 -7.75
N ALA A 135 -36.01 -2.67 -7.74
CA ALA A 135 -36.87 -2.97 -6.59
C ALA A 135 -36.04 -3.26 -5.32
N GLU A 136 -34.91 -3.98 -5.46
CA GLU A 136 -33.97 -4.22 -4.36
C GLU A 136 -33.30 -2.93 -3.87
N LYS A 137 -32.92 -2.01 -4.77
CA LYS A 137 -32.37 -0.69 -4.42
C LYS A 137 -33.41 0.17 -3.69
N ASP A 138 -34.64 0.24 -4.18
CA ASP A 138 -35.72 1.05 -3.62
C ASP A 138 -36.08 0.56 -2.19
N ALA A 139 -36.28 -0.76 -2.01
CA ALA A 139 -36.54 -1.37 -0.71
C ALA A 139 -35.38 -1.18 0.30
N PHE A 140 -34.13 -1.18 -0.18
CA PHE A 140 -32.95 -0.92 0.63
C PHE A 140 -32.85 0.55 1.06
N LEU A 141 -33.23 1.49 0.20
CA LEU A 141 -33.28 2.92 0.53
C LEU A 141 -34.37 3.25 1.55
N ASP A 142 -35.56 2.65 1.43
CA ASP A 142 -36.63 2.82 2.42
C ASP A 142 -36.27 2.23 3.79
N TRP A 143 -35.58 1.08 3.81
CA TRP A 143 -35.00 0.56 5.05
C TRP A 143 -33.97 1.52 5.67
N ARG A 144 -33.08 2.12 4.87
CA ARG A 144 -32.13 3.15 5.36
C ARG A 144 -32.84 4.39 5.90
N ARG A 145 -33.93 4.87 5.26
CA ARG A 145 -34.75 5.98 5.76
C ARG A 145 -35.28 5.70 7.17
N GLY A 146 -35.83 4.50 7.40
CA GLY A 146 -36.34 4.09 8.71
C GLY A 146 -35.28 4.03 9.83
N LEU A 147 -34.03 3.67 9.49
CA LEU A 147 -32.93 3.72 10.46
C LEU A 147 -32.41 5.15 10.71
N ALA A 148 -32.35 5.99 9.67
CA ALA A 148 -31.96 7.40 9.81
C ALA A 148 -32.91 8.16 10.76
N GLU A 149 -34.22 7.89 10.68
CA GLU A 149 -35.23 8.47 11.58
C GLU A 149 -35.00 8.11 13.06
N LEU A 150 -34.51 6.89 13.36
CA LEU A 150 -34.14 6.48 14.71
C LEU A 150 -32.88 7.19 15.22
N GLN A 151 -31.91 7.44 14.34
CA GLN A 151 -30.65 8.11 14.69
C GLN A 151 -30.83 9.62 14.85
N GLU A 152 -31.42 10.30 13.85
CA GLU A 152 -31.55 11.76 13.81
C GLU A 152 -32.80 12.27 14.55
N GLY A 153 -33.93 11.55 14.48
CA GLY A 153 -35.20 11.96 15.07
C GLY A 153 -35.37 11.57 16.55
N VAL A 154 -34.92 10.37 16.94
CA VAL A 154 -35.02 9.86 18.33
C VAL A 154 -33.70 10.03 19.10
N GLY A 155 -32.58 10.26 18.42
CA GLY A 155 -31.26 10.44 19.04
C GLY A 155 -30.63 9.14 19.56
N LEU A 156 -31.01 7.98 19.01
CA LEU A 156 -30.52 6.68 19.47
C LEU A 156 -29.23 6.25 18.76
N VAL A 157 -28.24 5.81 19.54
CA VAL A 157 -26.97 5.32 19.01
C VAL A 157 -27.15 3.88 18.52
N LEU A 158 -26.84 3.65 17.24
CA LEU A 158 -26.86 2.34 16.62
C LEU A 158 -25.45 1.73 16.52
N THR A 159 -25.40 0.40 16.39
CA THR A 159 -24.24 -0.31 15.85
C THR A 159 -23.89 0.20 14.43
N PRO A 160 -22.62 0.13 14.01
CA PRO A 160 -22.16 0.51 12.68
C PRO A 160 -22.59 -0.56 11.66
N PHE A 161 -23.86 -0.52 11.29
CA PHE A 161 -24.49 -1.51 10.41
C PHE A 161 -23.98 -1.43 8.97
N GLU A 162 -24.10 -2.54 8.24
CA GLU A 162 -23.67 -2.61 6.83
C GLU A 162 -24.54 -1.72 5.93
N ARG A 163 -23.91 -0.84 5.15
CA ARG A 163 -24.58 0.09 4.23
C ARG A 163 -24.44 -0.27 2.75
N ASN A 164 -23.64 -1.27 2.39
CA ASN A 164 -23.54 -1.76 1.02
C ASN A 164 -24.60 -2.84 0.70
N ILE A 165 -25.48 -2.54 -0.26
CA ILE A 165 -26.54 -3.46 -0.73
C ILE A 165 -25.98 -4.79 -1.26
N GLU A 166 -24.79 -4.81 -1.87
CA GLU A 166 -24.18 -6.05 -2.39
C GLU A 166 -23.88 -7.08 -1.29
N VAL A 167 -23.68 -6.63 -0.05
CA VAL A 167 -23.45 -7.52 1.10
C VAL A 167 -24.79 -8.08 1.59
N TRP A 168 -25.85 -7.26 1.67
CA TRP A 168 -27.22 -7.70 1.97
C TRP A 168 -27.79 -8.65 0.91
N ARG A 169 -27.46 -8.43 -0.38
CA ARG A 169 -27.71 -9.39 -1.48
C ARG A 169 -27.11 -10.77 -1.23
N GLN A 170 -25.99 -10.88 -0.49
CA GLN A 170 -25.46 -12.19 -0.11
C GLN A 170 -26.27 -12.81 1.04
N LEU A 171 -26.75 -12.01 2.01
CA LEU A 171 -27.63 -12.52 3.08
C LEU A 171 -28.94 -13.08 2.51
N TRP A 172 -29.59 -12.35 1.60
CA TRP A 172 -30.82 -12.83 0.94
C TRP A 172 -30.61 -14.18 0.24
N ARG A 173 -29.52 -14.34 -0.52
CA ARG A 173 -29.15 -15.62 -1.17
C ARG A 173 -28.91 -16.77 -0.19
N VAL A 174 -28.47 -16.50 1.04
CA VAL A 174 -28.32 -17.53 2.10
C VAL A 174 -29.68 -17.91 2.66
N VAL A 175 -30.53 -16.93 2.99
CA VAL A 175 -31.88 -17.14 3.54
C VAL A 175 -32.78 -17.88 2.54
N GLU A 176 -32.70 -17.56 1.25
CA GLU A 176 -33.47 -18.23 0.20
C GLU A 176 -33.08 -19.70 0.04
N ARG A 177 -31.77 -19.98 -0.02
CA ARG A 177 -31.23 -21.31 -0.36
C ARG A 177 -31.17 -22.29 0.81
N SER A 178 -31.25 -21.83 2.06
CA SER A 178 -31.16 -22.70 3.25
C SER A 178 -32.54 -23.11 3.77
N GLN A 179 -32.63 -24.35 4.26
CA GLN A 179 -33.79 -24.87 4.99
C GLN A 179 -33.67 -24.58 6.50
N LEU A 180 -32.44 -24.53 7.00
CA LEU A 180 -32.06 -24.19 8.38
C LEU A 180 -31.08 -23.01 8.37
N LEU A 181 -31.42 -21.91 9.05
CA LEU A 181 -30.52 -20.77 9.23
C LEU A 181 -29.91 -20.78 10.63
N VAL A 182 -28.59 -20.94 10.70
CA VAL A 182 -27.83 -20.95 11.96
C VAL A 182 -27.20 -19.58 12.20
N GLN A 183 -27.58 -18.95 13.30
CA GLN A 183 -27.03 -17.67 13.73
C GLN A 183 -25.93 -17.90 14.77
N ILE A 184 -24.69 -17.55 14.42
CA ILE A 184 -23.51 -17.78 15.26
C ILE A 184 -23.22 -16.55 16.11
N VAL A 185 -23.20 -16.72 17.43
CA VAL A 185 -23.01 -15.67 18.43
C VAL A 185 -21.82 -15.94 19.36
N ASP A 186 -21.24 -14.90 19.95
CA ASP A 186 -20.14 -15.00 20.91
C ASP A 186 -20.68 -15.24 22.33
N ALA A 187 -20.26 -16.34 22.97
CA ALA A 187 -20.71 -16.75 24.30
C ALA A 187 -20.55 -15.69 25.41
N ARG A 188 -19.64 -14.71 25.24
CA ARG A 188 -19.43 -13.65 26.24
C ARG A 188 -20.54 -12.59 26.26
N ASN A 189 -21.28 -12.42 25.16
CA ASN A 189 -22.39 -11.46 25.07
C ASN A 189 -23.43 -11.92 24.02
N PRO A 190 -24.13 -13.06 24.23
CA PRO A 190 -24.94 -13.68 23.17
C PRO A 190 -26.02 -12.75 22.58
N LEU A 191 -26.65 -11.93 23.44
CA LEU A 191 -27.73 -11.01 23.05
C LEU A 191 -27.26 -9.84 22.17
N ARG A 192 -25.98 -9.43 22.27
CA ARG A 192 -25.40 -8.39 21.39
C ARG A 192 -25.19 -8.90 19.96
N PHE A 193 -24.95 -10.19 19.80
CA PHE A 193 -24.68 -10.79 18.48
C PHE A 193 -25.91 -11.47 17.87
N ARG A 194 -26.97 -11.70 18.66
CA ARG A 194 -28.26 -12.24 18.20
C ARG A 194 -29.10 -11.17 17.49
N CYS A 195 -29.77 -11.52 16.39
CA CYS A 195 -30.69 -10.63 15.66
C CYS A 195 -32.09 -11.28 15.56
N GLU A 196 -32.97 -10.91 16.49
CA GLU A 196 -34.35 -11.40 16.60
C GLU A 196 -35.21 -11.07 15.35
N ASP A 197 -34.98 -9.93 14.69
CA ASP A 197 -35.74 -9.59 13.48
C ASP A 197 -35.30 -10.42 12.25
N LEU A 198 -34.10 -11.00 12.25
CA LEU A 198 -33.71 -11.98 11.23
C LEU A 198 -34.45 -13.32 11.46
N GLU A 199 -34.73 -13.70 12.71
CA GLU A 199 -35.55 -14.87 13.03
C GLU A 199 -37.00 -14.64 12.53
N LYS A 200 -37.60 -13.51 12.91
CA LYS A 200 -38.91 -13.04 12.40
C LYS A 200 -38.94 -12.89 10.87
N TYR A 201 -37.81 -12.68 10.19
CA TYR A 201 -37.75 -12.64 8.72
C TYR A 201 -37.87 -14.06 8.14
N VAL A 202 -37.07 -15.01 8.64
CA VAL A 202 -37.06 -16.41 8.15
C VAL A 202 -38.43 -17.07 8.33
N GLU A 203 -39.08 -16.84 9.48
CA GLU A 203 -40.43 -17.36 9.79
C GLU A 203 -41.54 -16.72 8.92
N ALA A 204 -41.35 -15.48 8.47
CA ALA A 204 -42.32 -14.76 7.64
C ALA A 204 -42.24 -15.09 6.14
N ILE A 205 -41.31 -15.95 5.72
CA ILE A 205 -41.26 -16.46 4.33
C ILE A 205 -42.32 -17.58 4.19
N PRO A 206 -43.31 -17.44 3.29
CA PRO A 206 -44.51 -18.27 3.29
C PRO A 206 -44.19 -19.75 2.99
N ALA A 207 -44.79 -20.63 3.80
CA ALA A 207 -44.52 -22.07 3.76
C ALA A 207 -45.43 -22.88 2.82
N ASN A 208 -46.60 -22.35 2.44
CA ASN A 208 -47.70 -23.10 1.80
C ASN A 208 -47.87 -22.77 0.30
N PRO A 209 -47.82 -23.76 -0.62
CA PRO A 209 -48.08 -23.53 -2.04
C PRO A 209 -49.51 -23.06 -2.36
N SER A 210 -50.48 -23.34 -1.50
CA SER A 210 -51.91 -23.08 -1.75
C SER A 210 -52.29 -21.60 -1.75
N GLU A 211 -51.60 -20.75 -0.98
CA GLU A 211 -51.82 -19.29 -1.01
C GLU A 211 -51.11 -18.62 -2.21
N MET A 212 -50.07 -19.27 -2.75
CA MET A 212 -49.34 -18.81 -3.94
C MET A 212 -50.08 -19.05 -5.26
N ARG A 213 -51.07 -19.96 -5.34
CA ARG A 213 -51.80 -20.27 -6.58
C ARG A 213 -52.58 -19.08 -7.19
N ALA A 214 -52.64 -17.93 -6.50
CA ALA A 214 -53.20 -16.68 -7.03
C ALA A 214 -52.14 -15.72 -7.63
N ALA A 215 -50.84 -15.99 -7.47
CA ALA A 215 -49.77 -15.04 -7.82
C ALA A 215 -48.51 -15.71 -8.40
N THR A 216 -48.54 -15.91 -9.72
CA THR A 216 -47.39 -16.07 -10.64
C THR A 216 -46.42 -17.25 -10.45
N GLU A 217 -46.10 -17.88 -11.58
CA GLU A 217 -45.08 -18.92 -11.72
C GLU A 217 -43.71 -18.38 -11.26
N THR A 218 -43.07 -19.10 -10.33
CA THR A 218 -41.86 -18.70 -9.61
C THR A 218 -40.96 -19.91 -9.38
N PRO A 219 -39.62 -19.81 -9.51
CA PRO A 219 -38.74 -20.96 -9.33
C PRO A 219 -38.31 -21.19 -7.87
N ASP A 220 -38.34 -22.46 -7.48
CA ASP A 220 -37.26 -23.16 -6.75
C ASP A 220 -37.24 -23.25 -5.20
N PHE A 221 -38.07 -22.53 -4.41
CA PHE A 221 -37.97 -22.62 -2.93
C PHE A 221 -39.28 -22.54 -2.11
N HIS A 222 -40.10 -23.58 -2.14
CA HIS A 222 -41.25 -23.76 -1.22
C HIS A 222 -40.80 -24.33 0.15
N GLY A 223 -41.63 -24.24 1.19
CA GLY A 223 -41.42 -24.93 2.48
C GLY A 223 -41.02 -24.03 3.68
N PRO A 224 -41.41 -24.42 4.92
CA PRO A 224 -41.16 -23.65 6.14
C PRO A 224 -39.70 -23.75 6.59
N ARG A 225 -39.01 -22.61 6.69
CA ARG A 225 -37.63 -22.54 7.19
C ARG A 225 -37.59 -22.46 8.71
N LYS A 226 -36.49 -22.92 9.31
CA LYS A 226 -36.25 -22.85 10.76
C LYS A 226 -34.94 -22.10 11.08
N THR A 227 -34.81 -21.66 12.33
CA THR A 227 -33.61 -20.99 12.86
C THR A 227 -32.99 -21.75 14.03
N LEU A 228 -31.68 -21.60 14.22
CA LEU A 228 -30.92 -22.19 15.33
C LEU A 228 -29.84 -21.22 15.82
N LEU A 229 -29.74 -21.00 17.14
CA LEU A 229 -28.76 -20.11 17.76
C LEU A 229 -27.51 -20.89 18.21
N LEU A 230 -26.40 -20.76 17.48
CA LEU A 230 -25.14 -21.43 17.80
C LEU A 230 -24.25 -20.52 18.65
N VAL A 231 -24.20 -20.79 19.95
CA VAL A 231 -23.41 -20.05 20.94
C VAL A 231 -21.98 -20.58 20.91
N ASN A 232 -21.12 -19.91 20.13
CA ASN A 232 -19.73 -20.29 19.90
C ASN A 232 -18.79 -19.63 20.94
N LYS A 233 -17.62 -20.24 21.16
CA LYS A 233 -16.67 -19.92 22.24
C LYS A 233 -17.21 -20.29 23.63
N ALA A 234 -18.03 -21.34 23.70
CA ALA A 234 -18.69 -21.79 24.93
C ALA A 234 -17.71 -22.31 26.01
N ASP A 235 -16.45 -22.55 25.64
CA ASP A 235 -15.29 -22.82 26.50
C ASP A 235 -14.95 -21.66 27.44
N LEU A 236 -15.23 -20.41 27.03
CA LEU A 236 -15.00 -19.22 27.85
C LEU A 236 -16.01 -19.06 28.99
N LEU A 237 -17.07 -19.89 29.03
CA LEU A 237 -18.06 -19.92 30.09
C LEU A 237 -17.85 -21.12 31.02
N THR A 238 -18.17 -20.94 32.30
CA THR A 238 -18.28 -22.06 33.24
C THR A 238 -19.59 -22.84 33.02
N GLU A 239 -19.69 -24.04 33.58
CA GLU A 239 -20.91 -24.85 33.47
C GLU A 239 -22.11 -24.17 34.13
N GLY A 240 -21.91 -23.55 35.30
CA GLY A 240 -22.93 -22.75 35.98
C GLY A 240 -23.38 -21.54 35.15
N GLN A 241 -22.49 -20.92 34.38
CA GLN A 241 -22.83 -19.83 33.45
C GLN A 241 -23.62 -20.34 32.23
N ARG A 242 -23.23 -21.49 31.64
CA ARG A 242 -23.97 -22.09 30.52
C ARG A 242 -25.37 -22.55 30.92
N ARG A 243 -25.56 -23.12 32.12
CA ARG A 243 -26.89 -23.50 32.63
C ARG A 243 -27.84 -22.31 32.77
N GLN A 244 -27.34 -21.16 33.24
CA GLN A 244 -28.15 -19.93 33.33
C GLN A 244 -28.51 -19.37 31.96
N TRP A 245 -27.61 -19.45 30.97
CA TRP A 245 -27.93 -19.08 29.59
C TRP A 245 -28.88 -20.06 28.90
N ALA A 246 -28.74 -21.38 29.15
CA ALA A 246 -29.66 -22.40 28.65
C ALA A 246 -31.09 -22.14 29.13
N GLN A 247 -31.29 -22.03 30.45
CA GLN A 247 -32.59 -21.71 31.04
C GLN A 247 -33.19 -20.43 30.43
N TYR A 248 -32.40 -19.37 30.23
CA TYR A 248 -32.89 -18.15 29.60
C TYR A 248 -33.36 -18.35 28.15
N PHE A 249 -32.66 -19.16 27.35
CA PHE A 249 -33.08 -19.43 25.98
C PHE A 249 -34.30 -20.37 25.91
N ASP A 250 -34.39 -21.36 26.80
CA ASP A 250 -35.58 -22.22 26.97
C ASP A 250 -36.81 -21.37 27.37
N GLU A 251 -36.67 -20.46 28.34
CA GLU A 251 -37.71 -19.50 28.77
C GLU A 251 -38.13 -18.52 27.67
N GLN A 252 -37.32 -18.36 26.61
CA GLN A 252 -37.65 -17.54 25.43
C GLN A 252 -38.08 -18.39 24.22
N GLY A 253 -38.18 -19.72 24.35
CA GLY A 253 -38.60 -20.62 23.28
C GLY A 253 -37.61 -20.73 22.11
N VAL A 254 -36.33 -20.44 22.34
CA VAL A 254 -35.30 -20.33 21.30
C VAL A 254 -34.57 -21.67 21.16
N THR A 255 -34.47 -22.23 19.94
CA THR A 255 -33.59 -23.38 19.71
C THR A 255 -32.12 -22.92 19.73
N PHE A 256 -31.31 -23.47 20.63
CA PHE A 256 -29.88 -23.11 20.79
C PHE A 256 -28.97 -24.33 20.89
N ALA A 257 -27.66 -24.10 20.72
CA ALA A 257 -26.60 -25.07 21.02
C ALA A 257 -25.31 -24.37 21.47
N PHE A 258 -24.56 -24.97 22.39
CA PHE A 258 -23.23 -24.51 22.78
C PHE A 258 -22.14 -25.24 21.99
N PHE A 259 -21.16 -24.50 21.46
CA PHE A 259 -20.04 -25.06 20.68
C PHE A 259 -18.71 -24.37 21.00
N SER A 260 -17.61 -25.12 20.89
CA SER A 260 -16.27 -24.53 20.86
C SER A 260 -15.50 -25.02 19.63
N ALA A 261 -15.46 -24.16 18.61
CA ALA A 261 -14.59 -24.38 17.45
C ALA A 261 -13.10 -24.42 17.84
N ALA A 262 -12.71 -23.82 18.97
CA ALA A 262 -11.32 -23.77 19.43
C ALA A 262 -10.88 -25.11 20.03
N ASP A 263 -11.64 -25.63 21.01
CA ASP A 263 -11.36 -26.94 21.62
C ASP A 263 -11.38 -28.05 20.59
N GLU A 264 -12.36 -28.03 19.68
CA GLU A 264 -12.53 -29.09 18.70
C GLU A 264 -11.39 -29.11 17.66
N THR A 265 -10.96 -27.94 17.18
CA THR A 265 -9.75 -27.83 16.34
C THR A 265 -8.50 -28.31 17.10
N ALA A 266 -8.41 -28.07 18.42
CA ALA A 266 -7.28 -28.52 19.24
C ALA A 266 -7.27 -30.05 19.43
N LYS A 267 -8.43 -30.70 19.66
CA LYS A 267 -8.57 -32.16 19.71
C LYS A 267 -8.18 -32.80 18.38
N GLN A 268 -8.71 -32.28 17.27
CA GLN A 268 -8.40 -32.76 15.91
C GLN A 268 -6.89 -32.66 15.61
N LEU A 269 -6.27 -31.53 15.98
CA LEU A 269 -4.83 -31.33 15.83
C LEU A 269 -4.01 -32.30 16.72
N ALA A 270 -4.44 -32.56 17.95
CA ALA A 270 -3.77 -33.51 18.85
C ALA A 270 -3.89 -34.96 18.34
N LYS A 271 -5.06 -35.36 17.83
CA LYS A 271 -5.27 -36.67 17.18
C LYS A 271 -4.37 -36.83 15.96
N ALA A 272 -4.36 -35.86 15.05
CA ALA A 272 -3.50 -35.87 13.86
C ALA A 272 -2.00 -35.86 14.22
N GLN A 273 -1.58 -35.20 15.30
CA GLN A 273 -0.20 -35.28 15.80
C GLN A 273 0.16 -36.66 16.33
N ARG A 274 -0.75 -37.33 17.05
CA ARG A 274 -0.54 -38.69 17.57
C ARG A 274 -0.50 -39.73 16.45
N GLU A 275 -1.39 -39.62 15.46
CA GLU A 275 -1.37 -40.46 14.25
C GLU A 275 -0.09 -40.26 13.42
N ALA A 276 0.39 -39.02 13.30
CA ALA A 276 1.64 -38.72 12.61
C ALA A 276 2.87 -39.24 13.39
N GLN A 277 2.84 -39.21 14.72
CA GLN A 277 3.89 -39.81 15.56
C GLN A 277 3.89 -41.34 15.45
N PHE A 278 2.72 -41.97 15.43
CA PHE A 278 2.58 -43.42 15.24
C PHE A 278 3.13 -43.86 13.88
N LYS A 279 2.71 -43.19 12.79
CA LYS A 279 3.24 -43.48 11.44
C LYS A 279 4.73 -43.19 11.28
N ALA A 280 5.26 -42.17 11.96
CA ALA A 280 6.70 -41.93 11.98
C ALA A 280 7.46 -43.05 12.71
N ALA A 281 6.91 -43.60 13.81
CA ALA A 281 7.48 -44.75 14.50
C ALA A 281 7.36 -46.04 13.67
N GLU A 282 6.25 -46.22 12.92
CA GLU A 282 6.04 -47.33 12.00
C GLU A 282 7.04 -47.32 10.82
N GLU A 283 7.27 -46.14 10.20
CA GLU A 283 8.32 -45.97 9.19
C GLU A 283 9.73 -46.15 9.81
N GLU A 284 9.98 -45.69 11.05
CA GLU A 284 11.27 -45.89 11.72
C GLU A 284 11.51 -47.35 12.17
N ALA A 285 10.45 -48.14 12.38
CA ALA A 285 10.53 -49.58 12.63
C ALA A 285 10.86 -50.34 11.34
N LYS A 286 10.11 -50.09 10.26
CA LYS A 286 10.37 -50.70 8.93
C LYS A 286 11.76 -50.36 8.39
N HIS A 287 12.22 -49.13 8.60
CA HIS A 287 13.58 -48.71 8.23
C HIS A 287 14.68 -49.34 9.13
N LYS A 288 14.34 -49.97 10.26
CA LYS A 288 15.28 -50.80 11.05
C LYS A 288 15.26 -52.26 10.62
N GLU A 289 14.11 -52.79 10.20
CA GLU A 289 13.99 -54.13 9.60
C GLU A 289 14.72 -54.17 8.24
N GLU A 290 14.48 -53.20 7.36
CA GLU A 290 15.23 -53.03 6.08
C GLU A 290 16.74 -52.75 6.28
N MET A 291 17.19 -52.43 7.50
CA MET A 291 18.61 -52.27 7.87
C MET A 291 19.21 -53.52 8.54
N ALA A 292 18.39 -54.53 8.86
CA ALA A 292 18.84 -55.78 9.47
C ALA A 292 19.05 -56.90 8.44
N GLU A 293 18.32 -56.88 7.30
CA GLU A 293 18.49 -57.86 6.22
C GLU A 293 19.73 -57.62 5.33
N ASP A 294 20.42 -56.47 5.48
CA ASP A 294 21.54 -56.05 4.60
C ASP A 294 22.94 -56.36 5.20
N ASP A 295 23.03 -57.00 6.38
CA ASP A 295 24.26 -57.27 7.15
C ASP A 295 24.63 -58.78 7.30
N GLU A 296 23.84 -59.72 6.73
CA GLU A 296 24.13 -61.18 6.77
C GLU A 296 24.88 -61.70 5.51
N ASP A 297 26.10 -61.23 5.25
CA ASP A 297 26.99 -61.87 4.23
C ASP A 297 28.50 -61.56 4.44
N GLU A 298 29.17 -62.19 5.44
CA GLU A 298 30.56 -62.75 5.33
C GLU A 298 31.13 -63.37 6.66
N VAL A 299 31.06 -64.71 6.76
CA VAL A 299 32.09 -65.67 7.29
C VAL A 299 32.55 -65.69 8.79
N HIS A 300 32.18 -66.78 9.49
CA HIS A 300 33.00 -67.75 10.30
C HIS A 300 34.48 -67.41 10.68
N ASP A 301 35.10 -67.79 11.80
CA ASP A 301 34.82 -68.62 13.02
C ASP A 301 35.50 -67.88 14.24
N GLU A 302 35.73 -68.35 15.49
CA GLU A 302 35.81 -69.66 16.20
C GLU A 302 35.30 -69.50 17.68
N ASP A 303 34.93 -70.61 18.34
CA ASP A 303 34.73 -70.97 19.78
C ASP A 303 34.77 -69.86 20.90
N ASP A 304 33.99 -69.89 22.00
CA ASP A 304 33.71 -71.02 22.93
C ASP A 304 32.54 -70.76 23.94
N ASP A 305 31.87 -71.84 24.37
CA ASP A 305 30.89 -72.14 25.47
C ASP A 305 29.95 -71.14 26.23
N ASP A 306 28.80 -71.71 26.65
CA ASP A 306 27.90 -71.44 27.80
C ASP A 306 27.07 -70.12 27.93
N ALA A 307 25.76 -70.18 27.59
CA ALA A 307 24.62 -70.03 28.53
C ALA A 307 23.23 -70.19 27.84
N HIS A 308 22.20 -70.58 28.61
CA HIS A 308 20.83 -70.87 28.15
C HIS A 308 19.80 -69.76 28.41
N ASP A 309 18.71 -69.79 27.63
CA ASP A 309 17.35 -69.27 27.86
C ASP A 309 17.14 -67.78 28.22
N ASP A 310 16.60 -67.01 27.26
CA ASP A 310 15.37 -66.20 27.44
C ASP A 310 14.88 -65.61 26.10
N ALA A 311 14.14 -66.41 25.31
CA ALA A 311 13.68 -66.05 23.95
C ALA A 311 12.15 -66.15 23.74
N HIS A 312 11.37 -66.04 24.81
CA HIS A 312 9.89 -66.08 24.77
C HIS A 312 9.27 -64.97 25.64
N SER A 313 9.30 -63.72 25.16
CA SER A 313 8.68 -62.57 25.87
C SER A 313 8.27 -61.37 24.98
N ALA A 314 8.46 -61.46 23.65
CA ALA A 314 8.29 -60.31 22.74
C ALA A 314 7.05 -60.38 21.83
N HIS A 315 6.33 -61.51 21.77
CA HIS A 315 5.22 -61.71 20.84
C HIS A 315 3.83 -61.55 21.50
N ASP A 316 3.70 -61.92 22.78
CA ASP A 316 2.43 -61.83 23.54
C ASP A 316 2.06 -60.39 23.94
N ALA A 317 2.98 -59.44 23.78
CA ALA A 317 2.77 -58.03 24.12
C ALA A 317 2.06 -57.22 23.02
N GLN A 318 1.96 -57.75 21.80
CA GLN A 318 1.39 -57.05 20.65
C GLN A 318 -0.13 -57.28 20.54
N GLU A 319 -0.59 -58.53 20.62
CA GLU A 319 -2.02 -58.86 20.54
C GLU A 319 -2.80 -58.29 21.74
N ALA A 320 -2.25 -58.42 22.96
CA ALA A 320 -2.91 -58.02 24.20
C ALA A 320 -3.14 -56.50 24.40
N HIS A 321 -2.59 -55.64 23.53
CA HIS A 321 -2.78 -54.18 23.59
C HIS A 321 -3.58 -53.62 22.40
N ASP A 322 -3.57 -54.30 21.25
CA ASP A 322 -4.45 -53.94 20.13
C ASP A 322 -5.90 -54.42 20.41
N GLU A 323 -6.10 -55.65 20.91
CA GLU A 323 -7.42 -56.14 21.35
C GLU A 323 -8.07 -55.20 22.39
N GLN A 324 -7.28 -54.71 23.35
CA GLN A 324 -7.77 -53.86 24.44
C GLN A 324 -8.16 -52.43 24.01
N TRP A 325 -7.78 -51.99 22.80
CA TRP A 325 -8.21 -50.71 22.23
C TRP A 325 -9.24 -50.86 21.11
N GLU A 326 -9.32 -52.00 20.43
CA GLU A 326 -10.44 -52.32 19.54
C GLU A 326 -11.71 -52.63 20.35
N ASP A 327 -11.64 -53.36 21.47
CA ASP A 327 -12.79 -53.57 22.38
C ASP A 327 -13.32 -52.25 22.98
N GLU A 328 -12.45 -51.31 23.38
CA GLU A 328 -12.88 -49.99 23.84
C GLU A 328 -13.47 -49.12 22.71
N ALA A 329 -13.08 -49.36 21.45
CA ALA A 329 -13.57 -48.61 20.30
C ALA A 329 -14.90 -49.16 19.75
N GLU A 330 -15.05 -50.48 19.61
CA GLU A 330 -16.30 -51.11 19.19
C GLU A 330 -17.35 -51.07 20.31
N GLY A 331 -16.96 -51.29 21.58
CA GLY A 331 -17.84 -51.10 22.73
C GLY A 331 -18.39 -49.66 22.84
N ALA A 332 -17.55 -48.65 22.58
CA ALA A 332 -17.98 -47.26 22.52
C ALA A 332 -18.83 -46.95 21.27
N ALA A 333 -18.69 -47.69 20.17
CA ALA A 333 -19.53 -47.52 18.98
C ALA A 333 -20.95 -48.07 19.19
N ASP A 334 -21.08 -49.25 19.78
CA ASP A 334 -22.38 -49.91 20.00
C ASP A 334 -23.18 -49.28 21.15
N GLU A 335 -22.54 -48.84 22.25
CA GLU A 335 -23.25 -48.05 23.28
C GLU A 335 -23.74 -46.69 22.76
N MET A 336 -22.97 -46.04 21.86
CA MET A 336 -23.28 -44.71 21.34
C MET A 336 -24.55 -44.67 20.48
N HIS A 337 -24.97 -45.79 19.89
CA HIS A 337 -26.10 -45.83 18.97
C HIS A 337 -27.51 -45.84 19.61
N THR A 338 -27.61 -45.87 20.95
CA THR A 338 -28.88 -46.18 21.64
C THR A 338 -29.45 -45.03 22.51
N LEU A 339 -28.88 -43.82 22.49
CA LEU A 339 -29.33 -42.69 23.34
C LEU A 339 -29.97 -41.53 22.55
N SER A 340 -31.30 -41.51 22.58
CA SER A 340 -32.18 -40.45 22.06
C SER A 340 -31.73 -39.03 22.45
N ILE A 341 -31.74 -38.13 21.46
CA ILE A 341 -31.41 -36.71 21.58
C ILE A 341 -32.22 -36.02 22.71
N GLY A 342 -33.45 -36.46 22.97
CA GLY A 342 -34.38 -35.85 23.93
C GLY A 342 -34.05 -36.00 25.42
N ALA A 343 -32.85 -36.47 25.79
CA ALA A 343 -32.43 -36.70 27.17
C ALA A 343 -31.06 -36.07 27.56
N ARG A 344 -30.45 -35.25 26.70
CA ARG A 344 -29.10 -34.65 26.93
C ARG A 344 -29.21 -33.29 27.66
N ASP A 345 -28.25 -32.95 28.54
CA ASP A 345 -28.17 -31.65 29.24
C ASP A 345 -27.93 -30.50 28.22
N PRO A 346 -28.84 -29.51 28.08
CA PRO A 346 -28.71 -28.41 27.12
C PRO A 346 -27.50 -27.48 27.36
N SER A 347 -26.89 -27.52 28.56
CA SER A 347 -25.74 -26.68 28.91
C SER A 347 -24.37 -27.26 28.49
N ARG A 348 -24.35 -28.47 27.91
CA ARG A 348 -23.13 -29.14 27.44
C ARG A 348 -22.66 -28.56 26.09
N ILE A 349 -21.34 -28.47 25.92
CA ILE A 349 -20.72 -28.13 24.63
C ILE A 349 -20.77 -29.37 23.72
N LEU A 350 -21.31 -29.23 22.50
CA LEU A 350 -21.40 -30.32 21.53
C LEU A 350 -20.09 -30.54 20.76
N ASN A 351 -19.88 -31.78 20.28
CA ASN A 351 -18.84 -32.13 19.29
C ASN A 351 -19.36 -31.95 17.84
N VAL A 352 -18.51 -32.24 16.84
CA VAL A 352 -18.87 -32.10 15.40
C VAL A 352 -20.06 -32.97 15.00
N LEU A 353 -20.03 -34.25 15.37
CA LEU A 353 -21.04 -35.25 14.96
C LEU A 353 -22.39 -34.95 15.62
N GLU A 354 -22.37 -34.60 16.91
CA GLU A 354 -23.56 -34.18 17.66
C GLU A 354 -24.18 -32.89 17.10
N LEU A 355 -23.37 -32.00 16.53
CA LEU A 355 -23.84 -30.76 15.91
C LEU A 355 -24.43 -31.00 14.50
N GLU A 356 -23.91 -31.96 13.72
CA GLU A 356 -24.54 -32.39 12.46
C GLU A 356 -25.82 -33.22 12.69
N GLU A 357 -25.82 -34.08 13.71
CA GLU A 357 -27.02 -34.77 14.21
C GLU A 357 -28.10 -33.74 14.59
N LEU A 358 -27.72 -32.70 15.35
CA LEU A 358 -28.63 -31.61 15.71
C LEU A 358 -29.13 -30.82 14.50
N PHE A 359 -28.28 -30.48 13.52
CA PHE A 359 -28.74 -29.81 12.30
C PHE A 359 -29.79 -30.65 11.56
N THR A 360 -29.59 -31.97 11.49
CA THR A 360 -30.51 -32.91 10.85
C THR A 360 -31.83 -33.04 11.62
N HIS A 361 -31.77 -33.09 12.97
CA HIS A 361 -32.95 -33.20 13.82
C HIS A 361 -33.76 -31.89 13.92
N VAL A 362 -33.08 -30.74 13.94
CA VAL A 362 -33.73 -29.42 13.99
C VAL A 362 -34.32 -29.03 12.65
N ALA A 363 -33.79 -29.50 11.52
CA ALA A 363 -34.27 -29.16 10.18
C ALA A 363 -35.79 -29.40 9.96
N PRO A 364 -36.42 -28.68 9.02
CA PRO A 364 -37.71 -29.07 8.47
C PRO A 364 -37.56 -30.28 7.53
N ASP A 365 -38.62 -31.08 7.36
CA ASP A 365 -38.62 -32.20 6.41
C ASP A 365 -38.40 -31.69 4.97
N LEU A 366 -37.41 -32.27 4.27
CA LEU A 366 -37.05 -31.93 2.90
C LEU A 366 -38.20 -32.16 1.91
N ASN A 367 -39.13 -33.08 2.20
CA ASN A 367 -40.34 -33.28 1.39
C ASN A 367 -41.21 -32.02 1.29
N LEU A 368 -41.16 -31.12 2.29
CA LEU A 368 -41.87 -29.83 2.28
C LEU A 368 -41.28 -28.81 1.29
N PHE A 369 -40.12 -29.12 0.71
CA PHE A 369 -39.39 -28.30 -0.27
C PHE A 369 -39.49 -28.88 -1.69
N ALA A 370 -40.42 -29.80 -1.94
CA ALA A 370 -40.79 -30.27 -3.27
C ALA A 370 -41.14 -29.09 -4.21
N ARG A 371 -40.66 -29.17 -5.45
CA ARG A 371 -40.91 -28.17 -6.52
C ARG A 371 -42.26 -28.37 -7.19
N ASP A 372 -42.67 -29.63 -7.35
CA ASP A 372 -43.95 -30.00 -7.94
C ASP A 372 -44.54 -31.23 -7.20
N PRO A 373 -45.34 -31.03 -6.15
CA PRO A 373 -45.90 -32.12 -5.36
C PRO A 373 -46.82 -33.07 -6.13
N ASP A 374 -47.31 -32.65 -7.31
CA ASP A 374 -48.29 -33.38 -8.13
C ASP A 374 -47.61 -34.17 -9.29
N SER A 375 -46.26 -34.19 -9.36
CA SER A 375 -45.45 -34.79 -10.44
C SER A 375 -44.81 -36.15 -10.09
N GLU A 376 -44.54 -36.99 -11.10
CA GLU A 376 -43.80 -38.27 -10.96
C GLU A 376 -42.36 -38.08 -10.44
N ASN A 377 -41.78 -36.89 -10.59
CA ASN A 377 -40.53 -36.51 -9.93
C ASN A 377 -40.69 -35.15 -9.25
N PRO A 378 -41.02 -35.11 -7.95
CA PRO A 378 -41.43 -33.88 -7.27
C PRO A 378 -40.30 -32.88 -7.00
N GLY A 379 -39.05 -33.18 -7.39
CA GLY A 379 -37.93 -32.25 -7.27
C GLY A 379 -37.52 -31.92 -5.83
N VAL A 380 -37.76 -32.84 -4.90
CA VAL A 380 -37.34 -32.75 -3.48
C VAL A 380 -35.82 -32.58 -3.39
N PRO A 381 -35.28 -31.65 -2.58
CA PRO A 381 -33.84 -31.49 -2.41
C PRO A 381 -33.19 -32.75 -1.83
N GLU A 382 -32.22 -33.33 -2.53
CA GLU A 382 -31.46 -34.51 -2.08
C GLU A 382 -30.64 -34.28 -0.79
N LYS A 383 -30.38 -33.02 -0.42
CA LYS A 383 -29.40 -32.62 0.60
C LYS A 383 -29.87 -31.42 1.40
N LEU A 384 -29.67 -31.48 2.72
CA LEU A 384 -29.96 -30.39 3.64
C LEU A 384 -28.97 -29.23 3.43
N THR A 385 -29.47 -28.02 3.20
CA THR A 385 -28.66 -26.80 3.09
C THR A 385 -28.83 -25.93 4.34
N VAL A 386 -27.73 -25.76 5.08
CA VAL A 386 -27.64 -25.00 6.32
C VAL A 386 -26.93 -23.67 6.06
N GLY A 387 -27.61 -22.55 6.28
CA GLY A 387 -27.07 -21.21 6.09
C GLY A 387 -26.42 -20.67 7.36
N LEU A 388 -25.14 -20.28 7.30
CA LEU A 388 -24.40 -19.76 8.46
C LEU A 388 -24.32 -18.23 8.42
N VAL A 389 -24.86 -17.57 9.44
CA VAL A 389 -24.90 -16.11 9.56
C VAL A 389 -24.33 -15.65 10.90
N GLY A 390 -23.62 -14.53 10.92
CA GLY A 390 -23.11 -13.94 12.16
C GLY A 390 -22.26 -12.69 11.94
N TYR A 391 -21.99 -11.98 13.03
CA TYR A 391 -21.12 -10.79 13.05
C TYR A 391 -19.67 -11.14 12.68
N PRO A 392 -18.84 -10.15 12.29
CA PRO A 392 -17.39 -10.31 12.30
C PRO A 392 -16.86 -10.83 13.66
N ASN A 393 -15.73 -11.54 13.64
CA ASN A 393 -14.99 -12.00 14.83
C ASN A 393 -15.70 -12.96 15.83
N VAL A 394 -16.98 -13.30 15.66
CA VAL A 394 -17.68 -14.32 16.49
C VAL A 394 -17.17 -15.75 16.26
N GLY A 395 -16.45 -15.99 15.16
CA GLY A 395 -15.78 -17.27 14.88
C GLY A 395 -16.43 -18.15 13.81
N LYS A 396 -17.41 -17.64 13.04
CA LYS A 396 -18.08 -18.35 11.93
C LYS A 396 -17.13 -19.17 11.05
N SER A 397 -16.10 -18.55 10.48
CA SER A 397 -15.13 -19.24 9.61
C SER A 397 -14.26 -20.28 10.35
N SER A 398 -14.09 -20.16 11.67
CA SER A 398 -13.46 -21.20 12.50
C SER A 398 -14.41 -22.37 12.77
N THR A 399 -15.70 -22.10 12.95
CA THR A 399 -16.74 -23.13 13.11
C THR A 399 -16.81 -24.01 11.86
N ILE A 400 -16.76 -23.42 10.66
CA ILE A 400 -16.72 -24.15 9.39
C ILE A 400 -15.48 -25.07 9.32
N ASN A 401 -14.28 -24.56 9.64
CA ASN A 401 -13.07 -25.37 9.62
C ASN A 401 -13.11 -26.52 10.66
N ALA A 402 -13.66 -26.28 11.85
CA ALA A 402 -13.81 -27.31 12.89
C ALA A 402 -14.81 -28.41 12.48
N LEU A 403 -15.93 -28.04 11.85
CA LEU A 403 -16.91 -28.99 11.30
C LEU A 403 -16.31 -29.86 10.18
N LEU A 404 -15.43 -29.30 9.35
CA LEU A 404 -14.80 -30.00 8.23
C LEU A 404 -13.59 -30.86 8.62
N GLY A 405 -13.00 -30.65 9.79
CA GLY A 405 -11.69 -31.20 10.15
C GLY A 405 -10.49 -30.65 9.35
N GLU A 406 -10.74 -29.77 8.36
CA GLU A 406 -9.71 -29.18 7.49
C GLU A 406 -9.82 -27.65 7.39
N LYS A 407 -8.67 -26.99 7.14
CA LYS A 407 -8.58 -25.53 7.02
C LYS A 407 -8.98 -25.05 5.62
N LYS A 408 -10.27 -25.15 5.31
CA LYS A 408 -10.86 -24.80 4.00
C LYS A 408 -11.16 -23.31 3.83
N VAL A 409 -11.50 -22.61 4.92
CA VAL A 409 -11.87 -21.18 4.93
C VAL A 409 -10.83 -20.35 5.69
N SER A 410 -10.53 -19.14 5.20
CA SER A 410 -9.59 -18.23 5.84
C SER A 410 -10.16 -17.61 7.13
N VAL A 411 -9.30 -17.50 8.15
CA VAL A 411 -9.62 -16.95 9.47
C VAL A 411 -8.70 -15.79 9.81
N SER A 412 -9.21 -14.78 10.52
CA SER A 412 -8.49 -13.59 10.96
C SER A 412 -9.21 -12.94 12.15
N SER A 413 -8.48 -12.16 12.95
CA SER A 413 -9.02 -11.31 14.02
C SER A 413 -9.48 -9.91 13.55
N THR A 414 -9.28 -9.60 12.26
CA THR A 414 -9.74 -8.35 11.64
C THR A 414 -11.01 -8.59 10.83
N PRO A 415 -12.06 -7.74 10.96
CA PRO A 415 -13.27 -7.80 10.14
C PRO A 415 -13.00 -7.78 8.62
N GLY A 416 -13.96 -8.27 7.83
CA GLY A 416 -13.97 -8.08 6.36
C GLY A 416 -13.16 -9.08 5.51
N LYS A 417 -12.74 -10.23 6.03
CA LYS A 417 -12.00 -11.25 5.25
C LYS A 417 -12.87 -12.19 4.40
N THR A 418 -14.04 -12.65 4.87
CA THR A 418 -15.02 -13.36 4.00
C THR A 418 -15.78 -12.32 3.15
N LYS A 419 -15.55 -12.32 1.83
CA LYS A 419 -16.10 -11.31 0.89
C LYS A 419 -17.16 -11.83 -0.09
N HIS A 420 -17.36 -13.14 -0.19
CA HIS A 420 -18.27 -13.76 -1.15
C HIS A 420 -19.10 -14.83 -0.46
N PHE A 421 -20.32 -15.05 -0.96
CA PHE A 421 -21.10 -16.25 -0.66
C PHE A 421 -20.33 -17.50 -1.09
N GLN A 422 -20.31 -18.54 -0.25
CA GLN A 422 -19.67 -19.83 -0.55
C GLN A 422 -20.61 -20.99 -0.23
N THR A 423 -20.56 -22.05 -1.04
CA THR A 423 -21.25 -23.33 -0.79
C THR A 423 -20.20 -24.39 -0.52
N ILE A 424 -20.34 -25.11 0.59
CA ILE A 424 -19.34 -26.04 1.13
C ILE A 424 -20.06 -27.35 1.47
N HIS A 425 -19.68 -28.45 0.85
CA HIS A 425 -20.16 -29.76 1.26
C HIS A 425 -19.49 -30.17 2.58
N LEU A 426 -20.30 -30.55 3.57
CA LEU A 426 -19.85 -31.09 4.85
C LEU A 426 -19.81 -32.62 4.78
N SER A 427 -20.93 -33.21 4.37
CA SER A 427 -21.14 -34.66 4.29
C SER A 427 -21.89 -35.02 2.99
N PRO A 428 -22.15 -36.32 2.71
CA PRO A 428 -22.97 -36.70 1.56
C PRO A 428 -24.39 -36.11 1.59
N THR A 429 -24.94 -35.84 2.78
CA THR A 429 -26.31 -35.34 3.01
C THR A 429 -26.38 -33.84 3.31
N THR A 430 -25.30 -33.22 3.80
CA THR A 430 -25.34 -31.85 4.36
C THR A 430 -24.43 -30.87 3.61
N ILE A 431 -24.98 -29.69 3.32
CA ILE A 431 -24.31 -28.56 2.66
C ILE A 431 -24.35 -27.34 3.58
N LEU A 432 -23.20 -26.71 3.80
CA LEU A 432 -23.08 -25.42 4.47
C LEU A 432 -23.06 -24.28 3.44
N CYS A 433 -23.75 -23.17 3.73
CA CYS A 433 -23.68 -21.93 2.95
C CYS A 433 -23.17 -20.78 3.82
N ASP A 434 -22.03 -20.18 3.44
CA ASP A 434 -21.36 -19.13 4.21
C ASP A 434 -21.69 -17.72 3.71
N CYS A 435 -21.97 -16.80 4.63
CA CYS A 435 -22.19 -15.38 4.34
C CYS A 435 -20.94 -14.51 4.63
N PRO A 436 -20.77 -13.34 3.99
CA PRO A 436 -19.90 -12.28 4.52
C PRO A 436 -20.37 -11.89 5.93
N GLY A 437 -19.45 -11.62 6.87
CA GLY A 437 -19.84 -11.26 8.24
C GLY A 437 -20.51 -9.89 8.30
N LEU A 438 -21.83 -9.83 8.55
CA LEU A 438 -22.63 -8.60 8.58
C LEU A 438 -22.73 -8.03 10.00
N VAL A 439 -22.72 -6.71 10.13
CA VAL A 439 -23.11 -6.02 11.36
C VAL A 439 -24.59 -5.61 11.22
N PHE A 440 -25.46 -6.18 12.06
CA PHE A 440 -26.88 -5.85 12.09
C PHE A 440 -27.13 -4.56 12.90
N PRO A 441 -28.16 -3.76 12.54
CA PRO A 441 -28.54 -2.58 13.31
C PRO A 441 -29.13 -2.99 14.67
N GLN A 442 -28.51 -2.52 15.75
CA GLN A 442 -28.95 -2.67 17.13
C GLN A 442 -28.72 -1.38 17.91
N PHE A 443 -29.53 -1.14 18.94
CA PHE A 443 -29.27 -0.07 19.89
C PHE A 443 -28.03 -0.37 20.75
N THR A 444 -27.16 0.62 20.92
CA THR A 444 -26.05 0.58 21.87
C THR A 444 -26.16 1.73 22.89
N THR A 445 -25.71 1.46 24.11
CA THR A 445 -25.59 2.45 25.20
C THR A 445 -24.48 3.45 24.92
N THR A 446 -23.33 2.98 24.43
CA THR A 446 -22.19 3.82 24.05
C THR A 446 -21.48 3.28 22.81
N PRO A 447 -20.69 4.10 22.10
CA PRO A 447 -19.73 3.60 21.10
C PRO A 447 -18.58 2.78 21.72
N ALA A 448 -18.28 2.98 23.00
CA ALA A 448 -17.19 2.30 23.69
C ALA A 448 -17.48 0.81 23.90
N ASP A 449 -18.73 0.45 24.18
CA ASP A 449 -19.20 -0.94 24.24
C ASP A 449 -18.83 -1.72 22.95
N LEU A 450 -18.97 -1.09 21.78
CA LEU A 450 -18.71 -1.70 20.48
C LEU A 450 -17.22 -2.00 20.21
N VAL A 451 -16.31 -1.29 20.90
CA VAL A 451 -14.86 -1.57 20.88
C VAL A 451 -14.55 -2.78 21.76
N CYS A 452 -15.16 -2.84 22.95
CA CYS A 452 -15.05 -3.95 23.90
C CYS A 452 -15.72 -5.25 23.38
N ASP A 453 -16.84 -5.15 22.67
CA ASP A 453 -17.49 -6.26 21.97
C ASP A 453 -16.68 -6.70 20.71
N GLY A 454 -15.69 -5.91 20.28
CA GLY A 454 -14.83 -6.24 19.13
C GLY A 454 -15.47 -6.08 17.75
N ILE A 455 -16.59 -5.35 17.69
CA ILE A 455 -17.28 -4.94 16.46
C ILE A 455 -16.50 -3.81 15.78
N LEU A 456 -15.99 -2.85 16.56
CA LEU A 456 -15.13 -1.77 16.07
C LEU A 456 -13.62 -2.15 16.11
N PRO A 457 -12.84 -1.78 15.07
CA PRO A 457 -11.42 -2.10 15.02
C PRO A 457 -10.56 -1.26 15.98
N ILE A 458 -10.07 -1.90 17.06
CA ILE A 458 -9.23 -1.29 18.12
C ILE A 458 -8.07 -0.44 17.57
N ASP A 459 -7.41 -0.87 16.49
CA ASP A 459 -6.25 -0.12 15.97
C ASP A 459 -6.61 1.26 15.39
N GLN A 460 -7.83 1.41 14.89
CA GLN A 460 -8.35 2.65 14.27
C GLN A 460 -9.09 3.56 15.27
N MET A 461 -9.23 3.17 16.54
CA MET A 461 -9.97 3.97 17.53
C MET A 461 -9.30 5.34 17.77
N ARG A 462 -10.12 6.40 17.79
CA ARG A 462 -9.70 7.79 18.08
C ARG A 462 -9.83 8.12 19.57
N GLU A 463 -10.96 7.76 20.15
CA GLU A 463 -11.20 7.78 21.60
C GLU A 463 -10.78 6.42 22.18
N TYR A 464 -10.16 6.41 23.36
CA TYR A 464 -9.64 5.21 24.03
C TYR A 464 -9.83 5.21 25.56
N THR A 465 -10.32 6.30 26.15
CA THR A 465 -10.52 6.43 27.59
C THR A 465 -11.81 5.75 28.04
N ALA A 466 -12.90 5.83 27.27
CA ALA A 466 -14.17 5.19 27.60
C ALA A 466 -14.12 3.66 27.47
N PRO A 467 -13.54 3.05 26.41
CA PRO A 467 -13.33 1.61 26.36
C PRO A 467 -12.44 1.09 27.51
N ALA A 468 -11.39 1.83 27.87
CA ALA A 468 -10.52 1.46 28.98
C ALA A 468 -11.22 1.59 30.35
N GLU A 469 -12.05 2.62 30.54
CA GLU A 469 -12.88 2.83 31.74
C GLU A 469 -13.95 1.73 31.87
N LEU A 470 -14.56 1.25 30.77
CA LEU A 470 -15.47 0.09 30.80
C LEU A 470 -14.74 -1.19 31.23
N VAL A 471 -13.52 -1.45 30.75
CA VAL A 471 -12.71 -2.59 31.22
C VAL A 471 -12.34 -2.42 32.70
N ALA A 472 -12.02 -1.20 33.15
CA ALA A 472 -11.71 -0.88 34.54
C ALA A 472 -12.87 -1.18 35.50
N GLN A 473 -14.11 -0.95 35.05
CA GLN A 473 -15.33 -1.19 35.82
C GLN A 473 -15.75 -2.68 35.81
N ARG A 474 -15.40 -3.44 34.75
CA ARG A 474 -15.78 -4.86 34.58
C ARG A 474 -14.79 -5.83 35.24
N ILE A 475 -13.49 -5.49 35.26
CA ILE A 475 -12.41 -6.35 35.77
C ILE A 475 -11.88 -5.81 37.10
N PRO A 476 -12.01 -6.56 38.22
CA PRO A 476 -11.44 -6.19 39.52
C PRO A 476 -9.94 -5.89 39.50
N LYS A 477 -9.51 -4.93 40.33
CA LYS A 477 -8.12 -4.46 40.42
C LYS A 477 -7.12 -5.60 40.65
N ASP A 478 -7.42 -6.52 41.57
CA ASP A 478 -6.57 -7.65 41.93
C ASP A 478 -6.24 -8.53 40.71
N ILE A 479 -7.19 -8.69 39.80
CA ILE A 479 -7.01 -9.44 38.55
C ILE A 479 -6.13 -8.65 37.57
N LEU A 480 -6.35 -7.34 37.43
CA LEU A 480 -5.50 -6.49 36.57
C LEU A 480 -4.04 -6.47 37.05
N GLU A 481 -3.81 -6.34 38.35
CA GLU A 481 -2.47 -6.38 38.96
C GLU A 481 -1.80 -7.74 38.76
N ALA A 482 -2.53 -8.85 38.96
CA ALA A 482 -2.01 -10.22 38.80
C ALA A 482 -1.72 -10.62 37.33
N VAL A 483 -2.64 -10.29 36.40
CA VAL A 483 -2.53 -10.62 34.97
C VAL A 483 -1.38 -9.86 34.30
N TYR A 484 -1.13 -8.61 34.72
CA TYR A 484 -0.08 -7.76 34.15
C TYR A 484 1.22 -7.69 34.95
N ASN A 485 1.21 -8.13 36.21
CA ASN A 485 2.28 -7.96 37.20
C ASN A 485 2.68 -6.48 37.39
N ILE A 486 1.69 -5.64 37.65
CA ILE A 486 1.83 -4.20 37.89
C ILE A 486 1.19 -3.83 39.22
N SER A 487 1.59 -2.70 39.81
CA SER A 487 0.81 -2.03 40.86
C SER A 487 0.07 -0.85 40.24
N ILE A 488 -1.25 -0.77 40.47
CA ILE A 488 -2.11 0.32 40.00
C ILE A 488 -2.29 1.29 41.17
N PRO A 489 -1.67 2.48 41.16
CA PRO A 489 -1.96 3.50 42.16
C PRO A 489 -3.40 3.99 41.97
N MET A 490 -4.14 4.06 43.06
CA MET A 490 -5.48 4.65 43.12
C MET A 490 -5.50 5.65 44.26
N LEU A 491 -6.17 6.78 44.06
CA LEU A 491 -6.42 7.74 45.13
C LEU A 491 -7.39 7.15 46.17
N SER A 492 -7.20 7.47 47.45
CA SER A 492 -8.08 6.98 48.51
C SER A 492 -9.50 7.56 48.39
N VAL A 493 -10.47 6.94 49.07
CA VAL A 493 -11.86 7.45 49.10
C VAL A 493 -11.93 8.85 49.73
N GLU A 494 -11.07 9.12 50.71
CA GLU A 494 -10.92 10.44 51.35
C GLU A 494 -10.36 11.50 50.38
N GLU A 495 -9.50 11.09 49.45
CA GLU A 495 -8.99 11.92 48.33
C GLU A 495 -9.92 11.90 47.10
N GLY A 496 -11.16 11.42 47.22
CA GLY A 496 -12.15 11.40 46.15
C GLY A 496 -11.97 10.28 45.11
N GLY A 497 -11.27 9.20 45.46
CA GLY A 497 -11.24 7.96 44.68
C GLY A 497 -12.56 7.17 44.77
N LYS A 498 -12.87 6.40 43.72
CA LYS A 498 -14.12 5.61 43.62
C LYS A 498 -14.02 4.20 44.23
N GLY A 499 -12.87 3.81 44.79
CA GLY A 499 -12.60 2.44 45.27
C GLY A 499 -12.30 1.43 44.15
N VAL A 500 -12.90 1.61 42.97
CA VAL A 500 -12.51 0.98 41.70
C VAL A 500 -11.44 1.81 40.96
N PRO A 501 -10.53 1.19 40.20
CA PRO A 501 -9.58 1.91 39.35
C PRO A 501 -10.31 2.58 38.19
N THR A 502 -9.79 3.74 37.75
CA THR A 502 -10.21 4.36 36.48
C THR A 502 -9.40 3.81 35.30
N GLY A 503 -9.94 3.96 34.09
CA GLY A 503 -9.24 3.60 32.86
C GLY A 503 -7.89 4.32 32.73
N LEU A 504 -7.81 5.60 33.11
CA LEU A 504 -6.56 6.37 33.06
C LEU A 504 -5.50 5.87 34.05
N GLU A 505 -5.88 5.50 35.27
CA GLU A 505 -4.95 4.94 36.28
C GLU A 505 -4.35 3.61 35.78
N ILE A 506 -5.16 2.73 35.18
CA ILE A 506 -4.69 1.46 34.57
C ILE A 506 -3.77 1.73 33.38
N LEU A 507 -4.18 2.61 32.45
CA LEU A 507 -3.41 2.91 31.25
C LEU A 507 -2.05 3.54 31.58
N SER A 508 -2.01 4.49 32.52
CA SER A 508 -0.77 5.09 33.01
C SER A 508 0.13 4.06 33.70
N ALA A 509 -0.40 3.24 34.60
CA ALA A 509 0.37 2.20 35.30
C ALA A 509 0.97 1.18 34.33
N TYR A 510 0.17 0.68 33.37
CA TYR A 510 0.62 -0.27 32.36
C TYR A 510 1.65 0.35 31.40
N ALA A 511 1.44 1.59 30.95
CA ALA A 511 2.39 2.30 30.10
C ALA A 511 3.74 2.50 30.80
N VAL A 512 3.74 2.93 32.06
CA VAL A 512 4.97 3.08 32.88
C VAL A 512 5.68 1.74 33.05
N ALA A 513 4.96 0.68 33.44
CA ALA A 513 5.54 -0.65 33.64
C ALA A 513 6.10 -1.29 32.35
N ARG A 514 5.65 -0.84 31.17
CA ARG A 514 6.14 -1.28 29.86
C ARG A 514 7.12 -0.32 29.18
N GLY A 515 7.45 0.81 29.81
CA GLY A 515 8.31 1.85 29.23
C GLY A 515 7.69 2.57 28.02
N PHE A 516 6.37 2.55 27.88
CA PHE A 516 5.66 3.26 26.81
C PHE A 516 5.57 4.74 27.16
N VAL A 517 6.47 5.55 26.57
CA VAL A 517 6.54 7.00 26.78
C VAL A 517 6.34 7.77 25.47
N ARG A 518 5.63 8.90 25.57
CA ARG A 518 5.43 9.86 24.49
C ARG A 518 6.73 10.63 24.24
N GLN A 519 7.08 10.83 22.96
CA GLN A 519 8.25 11.61 22.57
C GLN A 519 8.20 13.04 23.14
N GLY A 520 9.37 13.62 23.44
CA GLY A 520 9.53 15.01 23.88
C GLY A 520 9.24 15.32 25.36
N GLN A 521 8.41 14.54 26.07
CA GLN A 521 8.04 14.87 27.47
C GLN A 521 8.13 13.69 28.47
N GLY A 522 8.36 12.45 28.04
CA GLY A 522 8.47 11.30 28.93
C GLY A 522 7.16 10.95 29.67
N ASN A 523 6.03 11.51 29.24
CA ASN A 523 4.70 11.17 29.76
C ASN A 523 4.27 9.78 29.27
N PRO A 524 3.47 9.02 30.03
CA PRO A 524 2.99 7.70 29.60
C PRO A 524 2.20 7.76 28.29
N ASP A 525 2.37 6.76 27.43
CA ASP A 525 1.59 6.58 26.19
C ASP A 525 0.38 5.69 26.45
N GLU A 526 -0.66 6.30 27.02
CA GLU A 526 -1.93 5.66 27.34
C GLU A 526 -2.68 5.16 26.10
N SER A 527 -2.52 5.83 24.95
CA SER A 527 -3.18 5.41 23.69
C SER A 527 -2.57 4.11 23.14
N ARG A 528 -1.24 3.94 23.26
CA ARG A 528 -0.58 2.67 22.97
C ARG A 528 -0.95 1.60 23.99
N ALA A 529 -0.96 1.92 25.28
CA ALA A 529 -1.38 0.99 26.34
C ALA A 529 -2.80 0.44 26.09
N ALA A 530 -3.75 1.30 25.72
CA ALA A 530 -5.15 0.93 25.50
C ALA A 530 -5.31 -0.12 24.39
N ARG A 531 -4.56 0.01 23.29
CA ARG A 531 -4.56 -0.98 22.19
C ARG A 531 -4.11 -2.37 22.64
N TYR A 532 -3.21 -2.49 23.61
CA TYR A 532 -2.82 -3.79 24.17
C TYR A 532 -3.87 -4.35 25.13
N ILE A 533 -4.37 -3.54 26.07
CA ILE A 533 -5.33 -3.99 27.08
C ILE A 533 -6.68 -4.39 26.44
N LEU A 534 -7.17 -3.62 25.47
CA LEU A 534 -8.39 -3.98 24.72
C LEU A 534 -8.19 -5.23 23.84
N LYS A 535 -6.98 -5.47 23.32
CA LYS A 535 -6.68 -6.73 22.63
C LYS A 535 -6.64 -7.93 23.58
N ASP A 536 -6.10 -7.77 24.79
CA ASP A 536 -6.16 -8.81 25.83
C ASP A 536 -7.61 -9.10 26.27
N TYR A 537 -8.47 -8.09 26.37
CA TYR A 537 -9.90 -8.23 26.66
C TYR A 537 -10.64 -8.97 25.52
N ASN A 538 -10.46 -8.53 24.27
CA ASN A 538 -11.11 -9.17 23.12
C ASN A 538 -10.59 -10.60 22.88
N ASN A 539 -9.34 -10.91 23.24
CA ASN A 539 -8.76 -12.25 23.25
C ASN A 539 -9.05 -13.07 24.54
N ALA A 540 -9.95 -12.59 25.41
CA ALA A 540 -10.36 -13.25 26.66
C ALA A 540 -9.25 -13.52 27.70
N ARG A 541 -8.06 -12.89 27.58
CA ARG A 541 -7.05 -12.86 28.66
C ARG A 541 -7.48 -11.95 29.82
N LEU A 542 -8.30 -10.94 29.54
CA LEU A 542 -9.16 -10.30 30.53
C LEU A 542 -10.61 -10.76 30.27
N LEU A 543 -10.97 -11.93 30.78
CA LEU A 543 -12.29 -12.51 30.59
C LEU A 543 -13.36 -11.75 31.40
N PHE A 544 -14.42 -11.35 30.71
CA PHE A 544 -15.70 -10.92 31.28
C PHE A 544 -16.82 -11.49 30.42
N ALA A 545 -17.83 -12.08 31.04
CA ALA A 545 -19.05 -12.54 30.39
C ALA A 545 -20.25 -11.75 30.90
N HIS A 546 -21.09 -11.28 29.99
CA HIS A 546 -22.34 -10.62 30.34
C HIS A 546 -23.35 -11.66 30.89
N PRO A 547 -24.07 -11.35 31.98
CA PRO A 547 -25.09 -12.24 32.53
C PRO A 547 -26.38 -12.21 31.70
N PRO A 548 -27.25 -13.21 31.84
CA PRO A 548 -28.65 -13.11 31.41
C PRO A 548 -29.38 -11.94 32.09
N PRO A 549 -30.39 -11.31 31.44
CA PRO A 549 -31.21 -10.28 32.05
C PRO A 549 -31.80 -10.68 33.41
N GLY A 550 -31.56 -9.86 34.44
CA GLY A 550 -32.02 -10.11 35.82
C GLY A 550 -31.00 -10.82 36.72
N VAL A 551 -29.91 -11.36 36.17
CA VAL A 551 -28.81 -11.95 36.94
C VAL A 551 -27.74 -10.89 37.24
N ASP A 552 -27.17 -10.94 38.44
CA ASP A 552 -26.10 -10.04 38.89
C ASP A 552 -24.74 -10.38 38.24
N ALA A 553 -24.09 -9.38 37.65
CA ALA A 553 -22.88 -9.57 36.87
C ALA A 553 -21.66 -10.01 37.70
N ASP A 554 -21.54 -9.56 38.94
CA ASP A 554 -20.40 -9.90 39.80
C ASP A 554 -20.49 -11.33 40.33
N LYS A 555 -21.70 -11.78 40.71
CA LYS A 555 -21.99 -13.19 41.03
C LYS A 555 -21.79 -14.08 39.80
N PHE A 556 -22.29 -13.68 38.63
CA PHE A 556 -22.16 -14.46 37.39
C PHE A 556 -20.70 -14.70 37.02
N ASN A 557 -19.82 -13.71 37.18
CA ASN A 557 -18.39 -13.82 36.85
C ASN A 557 -17.51 -14.36 38.00
N ALA A 558 -18.06 -14.64 39.19
CA ALA A 558 -17.27 -14.99 40.37
C ALA A 558 -16.35 -16.21 40.14
N GLU A 559 -16.91 -17.31 39.65
CA GLU A 559 -16.17 -18.56 39.38
C GLU A 559 -15.04 -18.35 38.35
N SER A 560 -15.30 -17.60 37.27
CA SER A 560 -14.29 -17.25 36.26
C SER A 560 -13.16 -16.42 36.87
N ARG A 561 -13.48 -15.49 37.77
CA ARG A 561 -12.51 -14.63 38.47
C ARG A 561 -11.64 -15.42 39.45
N ASP A 562 -12.21 -16.38 40.17
CA ASP A 562 -11.47 -17.19 41.14
C ASP A 562 -10.50 -18.17 40.45
N ARG A 563 -10.89 -18.79 39.33
CA ARG A 563 -9.97 -19.57 38.47
C ARG A 563 -8.75 -18.75 38.02
N ILE A 564 -8.94 -17.46 37.69
CA ILE A 564 -7.84 -16.55 37.31
C ILE A 564 -6.95 -16.19 38.52
N ARG A 565 -7.54 -16.02 39.72
CA ARG A 565 -6.77 -15.80 40.96
C ARG A 565 -5.87 -16.99 41.28
N GLU A 566 -6.40 -18.22 41.19
CA GLU A 566 -5.61 -19.45 41.39
C GLU A 566 -4.46 -19.56 40.38
N GLN A 567 -4.73 -19.29 39.10
CA GLN A 567 -3.72 -19.32 38.03
C GLN A 567 -2.52 -18.39 38.28
N TYR A 568 -2.72 -17.27 38.99
CA TYR A 568 -1.67 -16.28 39.24
C TYR A 568 -1.21 -16.17 40.71
N ALA A 569 -1.79 -16.94 41.64
CA ALA A 569 -1.54 -16.86 43.08
C ALA A 569 -0.04 -16.95 43.48
N ASN A 570 0.78 -17.67 42.71
CA ASN A 570 2.21 -17.83 42.96
C ASN A 570 3.09 -16.66 42.47
N ARG A 571 2.53 -15.61 41.86
CA ARG A 571 3.29 -14.43 41.39
C ARG A 571 3.42 -13.37 42.47
N ARG A 572 4.67 -13.04 42.84
CA ARG A 572 4.96 -11.83 43.63
C ARG A 572 4.74 -10.59 42.77
N ILE A 573 3.71 -9.81 43.10
CA ILE A 573 3.42 -8.50 42.50
C ILE A 573 4.66 -7.60 42.65
N ALA A 574 4.99 -6.85 41.60
CA ALA A 574 6.07 -5.87 41.65
C ALA A 574 5.79 -4.76 42.69
N ALA A 575 6.83 -4.29 43.37
CA ALA A 575 6.68 -3.18 44.32
C ALA A 575 6.14 -1.92 43.62
N PRO A 576 5.32 -1.09 44.30
CA PRO A 576 4.86 0.18 43.74
C PRO A 576 6.04 1.05 43.31
N MET A 577 5.97 1.63 42.11
CA MET A 577 6.89 2.71 41.73
C MET A 577 6.24 4.05 42.07
N ASP A 578 6.88 4.82 42.93
CA ASP A 578 6.41 6.14 43.33
C ASP A 578 6.28 7.07 42.12
N LEU A 579 5.05 7.49 41.82
CA LEU A 579 4.75 8.53 40.84
C LEU A 579 4.59 9.87 41.59
N PRO A 580 5.47 10.88 41.35
CA PRO A 580 5.34 12.18 42.00
C PRO A 580 4.03 12.87 41.62
N SER A 581 3.30 13.34 42.64
CA SER A 581 1.96 13.91 42.50
C SER A 581 1.90 15.35 41.93
N ASP A 582 3.04 16.04 41.77
CA ASP A 582 3.13 17.34 41.09
C ASP A 582 3.86 17.18 39.73
N PRO A 583 3.19 17.40 38.58
CA PRO A 583 3.80 17.37 37.25
C PRO A 583 5.00 18.30 37.07
N ARG A 584 5.17 19.32 37.94
CA ARG A 584 6.24 20.32 37.85
C ARG A 584 7.52 19.95 38.59
N GLN A 585 7.53 18.84 39.34
CA GLN A 585 8.67 18.45 40.20
C GLN A 585 9.47 17.24 39.68
N ARG A 586 9.46 16.98 38.37
CA ARG A 586 10.33 15.96 37.76
C ARG A 586 11.78 16.45 37.68
N PRO A 587 12.77 15.75 38.27
CA PRO A 587 14.17 16.02 37.99
C PRO A 587 14.48 15.67 36.53
N VAL A 588 15.30 16.48 35.86
CA VAL A 588 15.83 16.13 34.53
C VAL A 588 16.94 15.09 34.71
N THR A 589 16.57 13.81 34.73
CA THR A 589 17.54 12.70 34.70
C THR A 589 18.22 12.67 33.33
N ALA A 590 19.46 13.15 33.27
CA ALA A 590 20.27 13.15 32.06
C ALA A 590 20.42 11.73 31.45
N PRO A 591 20.57 11.61 30.12
CA PRO A 591 20.75 10.31 29.47
C PRO A 591 22.02 9.61 29.96
N LEU A 592 21.91 8.34 30.35
CA LEU A 592 23.02 7.53 30.85
C LEU A 592 24.01 7.18 29.72
N SER A 593 25.01 8.03 29.51
CA SER A 593 26.08 7.87 28.52
C SER A 593 27.02 6.72 28.88
N LYS A 594 26.82 5.56 28.23
CA LYS A 594 27.79 4.44 28.27
C LYS A 594 28.96 4.66 27.31
N SER A 595 29.87 5.55 27.69
CA SER A 595 31.15 5.78 26.97
C SER A 595 32.35 6.00 27.91
N GLY A 596 32.18 6.75 29.00
CA GLY A 596 33.30 7.21 29.86
C GLY A 596 34.13 6.15 30.61
N SER A 597 33.86 4.84 30.44
CA SER A 597 34.61 3.76 31.12
C SER A 597 35.49 2.91 30.18
N VAL A 598 35.71 3.35 28.94
CA VAL A 598 36.51 2.60 27.95
C VAL A 598 37.82 3.34 27.61
N ASP A 599 37.78 4.65 27.37
CA ASP A 599 38.95 5.43 26.92
C ASP A 599 40.11 5.43 27.94
N ASN A 600 39.80 5.53 29.24
CA ASN A 600 40.80 5.47 30.32
C ASN A 600 41.52 4.10 30.45
N SER A 601 41.09 3.07 29.71
CA SER A 601 41.79 1.77 29.65
C SER A 601 42.69 1.60 28.42
N PHE A 602 42.80 2.62 27.54
CA PHE A 602 43.54 2.51 26.27
C PHE A 602 44.82 3.37 26.19
N PHE A 603 44.92 4.47 26.95
CA PHE A 603 45.99 5.49 26.78
C PHE A 603 46.96 5.66 27.98
N GLY A 604 47.01 4.72 28.92
CA GLY A 604 47.92 4.76 30.08
C GLY A 604 49.29 4.08 29.84
N PRO A 605 50.44 4.72 30.17
CA PRO A 605 51.76 4.09 30.08
C PRO A 605 52.03 3.10 31.24
N GLY A 606 52.88 2.07 30.98
CA GLY A 606 53.29 1.04 31.95
C GLY A 606 54.38 1.49 32.95
N PRO A 607 55.00 0.58 33.75
CA PRO A 607 55.24 -0.85 33.45
C PRO A 607 54.89 -1.88 34.57
N MET A 608 55.12 -3.16 34.27
CA MET A 608 55.01 -4.35 35.15
C MET A 608 56.31 -4.57 35.98
N PRO A 609 56.30 -5.17 37.20
CA PRO A 609 56.22 -6.64 37.38
C PRO A 609 55.52 -7.16 38.68
N GLY A 610 55.23 -8.46 38.82
CA GLY A 610 54.93 -9.06 40.15
C GLY A 610 54.03 -10.31 40.28
N MET A 611 54.54 -11.49 39.89
CA MET A 611 54.33 -12.85 40.47
C MET A 611 53.12 -13.21 41.40
N GLN A 612 52.32 -14.19 40.95
CA GLN A 612 51.62 -15.30 41.67
C GLN A 612 50.55 -15.09 42.79
N GLN A 613 49.35 -15.66 42.51
CA GLN A 613 48.44 -16.47 43.37
C GLN A 613 48.17 -16.05 44.83
N THR A 614 46.92 -15.82 45.28
CA THR A 614 45.80 -16.79 45.33
C THR A 614 44.43 -16.10 45.60
N GLY A 615 43.31 -16.82 45.44
CA GLY A 615 42.05 -16.53 46.16
C GLY A 615 41.05 -15.54 45.52
N ARG A 616 40.21 -16.01 44.58
CA ARG A 616 38.98 -15.28 44.16
C ARG A 616 37.76 -15.71 44.98
N ARG A 617 37.20 -14.82 45.80
CA ARG A 617 35.79 -14.91 46.24
C ARG A 617 34.86 -14.47 45.09
N ARG A 618 33.69 -15.10 44.96
CA ARG A 618 32.65 -14.71 43.99
C ARG A 618 31.72 -13.64 44.59
N ALA A 619 31.21 -12.76 43.73
CA ALA A 619 29.97 -12.00 43.91
C ALA A 619 28.96 -12.43 42.80
N PRO A 620 27.64 -12.29 43.00
CA PRO A 620 26.65 -13.06 42.26
C PRO A 620 26.32 -12.53 40.85
N GLN A 621 25.82 -13.43 40.00
CA GLN A 621 25.27 -13.12 38.66
C GLN A 621 23.77 -12.84 38.75
N THR A 622 23.26 -11.94 37.91
CA THR A 622 21.80 -11.77 37.67
C THR A 622 21.38 -12.53 36.41
N VAL A 623 20.28 -13.27 36.51
CA VAL A 623 19.72 -14.11 35.43
C VAL A 623 18.71 -13.30 34.61
N ARG A 624 18.66 -13.52 33.29
CA ARG A 624 17.61 -13.00 32.40
C ARG A 624 16.52 -14.06 32.19
N ILE A 625 15.27 -13.61 32.12
CA ILE A 625 14.06 -14.45 32.03
C ILE A 625 13.36 -14.17 30.70
N GLY A 626 12.83 -15.21 30.06
CA GLY A 626 12.08 -15.13 28.80
C GLY A 626 10.64 -14.61 28.96
N ALA A 627 9.96 -14.40 27.84
CA ALA A 627 8.57 -13.93 27.81
C ALA A 627 7.55 -14.96 28.37
N ASP A 628 7.97 -16.21 28.53
CA ASP A 628 7.25 -17.34 29.13
C ASP A 628 7.55 -17.51 30.64
N GLY A 629 8.50 -16.75 31.20
CA GLY A 629 8.92 -16.85 32.60
C GLY A 629 10.04 -17.84 32.89
N LYS A 630 10.65 -18.50 31.88
CA LYS A 630 11.76 -19.46 32.10
C LYS A 630 13.15 -18.85 31.86
N PRO A 631 14.20 -19.32 32.54
CA PRO A 631 15.58 -18.93 32.28
C PRO A 631 16.18 -19.74 31.11
N VAL A 632 16.99 -19.09 30.26
CA VAL A 632 17.64 -19.73 29.10
C VAL A 632 19.06 -20.17 29.47
N ALA A 633 19.43 -21.41 29.13
CA ALA A 633 20.78 -21.96 29.30
C ALA A 633 21.55 -21.98 27.97
N GLU A 634 22.87 -21.76 28.02
CA GLU A 634 23.77 -21.82 26.85
C GLU A 634 24.68 -23.06 26.85
N GLY A 635 24.81 -23.70 25.68
CA GLY A 635 25.84 -24.69 25.37
C GLY A 635 25.51 -25.47 24.08
N LEU A 636 26.47 -25.93 23.28
CA LEU A 636 27.91 -25.64 23.24
C LEU A 636 28.44 -25.85 21.79
N ARG A 637 29.76 -25.81 21.56
CA ARG A 637 30.39 -25.72 20.22
C ARG A 637 30.95 -27.04 19.69
N GLY A 638 30.94 -27.22 18.36
CA GLY A 638 31.83 -28.11 17.61
C GLY A 638 31.11 -28.91 16.51
N SER A 639 31.74 -29.35 15.42
CA SER A 639 33.05 -28.94 14.85
C SER A 639 33.08 -29.26 13.35
N SER A 640 33.85 -28.50 12.55
CA SER A 640 33.85 -28.61 11.08
C SER A 640 34.75 -29.73 10.56
N LYS A 641 34.25 -30.56 9.64
CA LYS A 641 35.10 -31.26 8.65
C LYS A 641 34.53 -31.09 7.23
N LYS A 642 35.41 -30.75 6.28
CA LYS A 642 35.14 -30.72 4.84
C LYS A 642 35.43 -32.10 4.26
N HIS A 643 34.70 -32.53 3.24
CA HIS A 643 35.31 -33.29 2.12
C HIS A 643 34.77 -32.77 0.78
N ASN A 644 35.40 -33.19 -0.32
CA ASN A 644 35.41 -32.47 -1.60
C ASN A 644 35.67 -33.44 -2.77
N LYS A 645 35.15 -33.11 -3.96
CA LYS A 645 35.15 -33.89 -5.23
C LYS A 645 34.24 -35.13 -5.19
N GLY A 646 33.63 -35.55 -6.30
CA GLY A 646 33.49 -34.90 -7.61
C GLY A 646 33.42 -35.87 -8.81
N ASN A 647 33.15 -35.31 -9.99
CA ASN A 647 33.18 -35.91 -11.34
C ASN A 647 32.04 -36.86 -11.80
N LYS A 648 31.37 -36.41 -12.87
CA LYS A 648 31.08 -37.15 -14.13
C LYS A 648 30.25 -38.44 -14.07
N ARG A 649 29.09 -38.36 -14.73
CA ARG A 649 28.98 -38.90 -16.11
C ARG A 649 27.82 -38.25 -16.89
N ALA A 650 28.08 -37.91 -18.14
CA ALA A 650 27.03 -37.63 -19.12
C ALA A 650 26.65 -38.93 -19.84
N LYS A 651 25.38 -39.06 -20.27
CA LYS A 651 24.95 -40.09 -21.22
C LYS A 651 23.78 -39.56 -22.06
N GLN A 652 23.92 -39.59 -23.38
CA GLN A 652 22.86 -39.24 -24.33
C GLN A 652 21.97 -40.45 -24.62
N ARG A 653 20.67 -40.21 -24.82
CA ARG A 653 19.69 -40.98 -25.63
C ARG A 653 18.44 -40.08 -25.73
N SER A 654 17.96 -39.55 -26.86
CA SER A 654 17.79 -39.96 -28.28
C SER A 654 16.38 -40.51 -28.58
N GLY A 655 15.51 -39.66 -29.14
CA GLY A 655 14.15 -40.01 -29.59
C GLY A 655 13.10 -39.98 -28.45
N ARG A 656 11.82 -39.66 -28.70
CA ARG A 656 11.08 -39.50 -29.98
C ARG A 656 10.03 -38.38 -29.84
N LYS A 657 9.71 -37.66 -30.92
CA LYS A 657 8.75 -36.53 -30.91
C LYS A 657 7.30 -36.99 -30.77
N THR A 658 6.51 -36.26 -29.99
CA THR A 658 5.07 -36.00 -30.24
C THR A 658 4.83 -34.50 -30.07
N SER A 659 3.89 -33.93 -30.84
CA SER A 659 3.77 -32.49 -31.04
C SER A 659 2.80 -31.81 -30.07
N LYS A 660 3.25 -30.71 -29.46
CA LYS A 660 2.41 -29.59 -29.02
C LYS A 660 3.06 -28.29 -29.50
N ALA A 661 2.25 -27.39 -30.07
CA ALA A 661 2.73 -26.08 -30.50
C ALA A 661 3.21 -25.25 -29.30
N SER A 662 4.17 -24.36 -29.55
CA SER A 662 4.81 -23.53 -28.53
C SER A 662 4.71 -22.05 -28.90
N TYR A 663 4.81 -21.17 -27.90
CA TYR A 663 4.67 -19.71 -27.97
C TYR A 663 5.66 -18.95 -28.88
N ALA A 664 6.40 -19.64 -29.77
CA ALA A 664 7.37 -19.04 -30.67
C ALA A 664 6.72 -18.34 -31.87
N ASP A 665 5.58 -18.85 -32.36
CA ASP A 665 4.97 -18.43 -33.63
C ASP A 665 4.40 -16.98 -33.59
N LEU A 666 4.30 -16.38 -32.39
CA LEU A 666 3.95 -14.97 -32.19
C LEU A 666 5.17 -14.02 -32.19
N ALA A 667 6.40 -14.55 -32.22
CA ALA A 667 7.64 -13.77 -32.12
C ALA A 667 8.40 -13.62 -33.45
N GLU A 668 7.88 -14.17 -34.56
CA GLU A 668 8.50 -14.10 -35.89
C GLU A 668 7.84 -13.08 -36.84
N LEU A 669 6.65 -12.55 -36.51
CA LEU A 669 6.00 -11.49 -37.31
C LEU A 669 6.55 -10.08 -37.04
N ASP A 670 7.21 -9.86 -35.89
CA ASP A 670 7.62 -8.52 -35.41
C ASP A 670 9.13 -8.25 -35.59
N ARG A 671 9.87 -9.20 -36.20
CA ARG A 671 11.33 -9.14 -36.34
C ARG A 671 11.84 -8.49 -37.63
N ALA A 672 10.94 -8.10 -38.54
CA ALA A 672 11.32 -7.58 -39.84
C ALA A 672 11.65 -6.08 -39.85
N GLU A 673 10.93 -5.27 -39.04
CA GLU A 673 10.95 -3.81 -39.22
C GLU A 673 11.68 -3.05 -38.09
N ILE A 674 11.69 -3.58 -36.86
CA ILE A 674 12.37 -2.97 -35.70
C ILE A 674 13.91 -2.94 -35.87
N GLY A 675 14.47 -3.83 -36.71
CA GLY A 675 15.92 -4.07 -36.83
C GLY A 675 16.75 -2.97 -37.51
N ALA A 676 16.14 -1.96 -38.13
CA ALA A 676 16.86 -1.02 -39.01
C ALA A 676 17.48 0.20 -38.29
N ALA A 677 16.93 0.65 -37.16
CA ALA A 677 17.25 1.96 -36.57
C ALA A 677 18.32 1.96 -35.46
N GLN A 678 18.69 0.81 -34.89
CA GLN A 678 19.40 0.70 -33.61
C GLN A 678 20.93 0.91 -33.66
N SER A 679 21.46 1.75 -34.57
CA SER A 679 22.92 1.95 -34.71
C SER A 679 23.51 3.12 -33.91
N GLN A 680 22.69 4.06 -33.44
CA GLN A 680 23.12 5.25 -32.68
C GLN A 680 22.67 5.21 -31.20
N ALA A 681 23.27 6.04 -30.34
CA ALA A 681 22.83 6.17 -28.95
C ALA A 681 21.65 7.15 -28.87
N ARG A 682 20.60 6.81 -28.11
CA ARG A 682 19.44 7.71 -27.94
C ARG A 682 19.69 8.80 -26.91
N LEU A 683 20.49 8.50 -25.89
CA LEU A 683 20.80 9.39 -24.77
C LEU A 683 22.32 9.52 -24.58
N PRO A 684 22.81 10.64 -24.04
CA PRO A 684 24.21 10.76 -23.67
C PRO A 684 24.62 9.74 -22.59
N PRO A 685 25.90 9.34 -22.52
CA PRO A 685 26.41 8.53 -21.43
C PRO A 685 26.29 9.30 -20.10
N LEU A 686 25.95 8.60 -19.02
CA LEU A 686 25.89 9.22 -17.69
C LEU A 686 27.28 9.72 -17.26
N ARG A 687 27.36 11.00 -16.84
CA ARG A 687 28.60 11.65 -16.40
C ARG A 687 29.29 10.90 -15.25
N ASP A 688 30.63 10.86 -15.28
CA ASP A 688 31.48 10.27 -14.25
C ASP A 688 31.74 11.25 -13.08
N ALA A 689 30.66 11.85 -12.59
CA ALA A 689 30.61 12.91 -11.60
C ALA A 689 29.34 12.75 -10.74
N PRO A 690 29.17 13.51 -9.64
CA PRO A 690 27.91 13.52 -8.90
C PRO A 690 26.70 13.84 -9.79
N ARG A 691 25.69 12.98 -9.72
CA ARG A 691 24.45 13.02 -10.52
C ARG A 691 23.25 13.29 -9.63
N LEU A 692 22.16 13.74 -10.26
CA LEU A 692 20.85 13.85 -9.65
C LEU A 692 19.90 12.80 -10.21
N LEU A 693 19.34 11.98 -9.31
CA LEU A 693 18.18 11.14 -9.57
C LEU A 693 16.94 11.84 -9.00
N ALA A 694 15.91 12.05 -9.80
CA ALA A 694 14.61 12.53 -9.36
C ALA A 694 13.63 11.34 -9.29
N CYS A 695 13.26 10.93 -8.08
CA CYS A 695 12.30 9.84 -7.86
C CYS A 695 10.93 10.43 -7.53
N HIS A 696 10.08 10.50 -8.55
CA HIS A 696 8.85 11.28 -8.51
C HIS A 696 7.67 10.43 -8.03
N ASP A 697 7.65 10.19 -6.72
CA ASP A 697 6.45 9.79 -5.98
C ASP A 697 5.45 10.95 -5.99
N PHE A 698 4.18 10.66 -6.30
CA PHE A 698 3.13 11.66 -6.53
C PHE A 698 1.79 11.17 -5.97
N GLN A 699 1.16 11.98 -5.12
CA GLN A 699 0.02 11.61 -4.30
C GLN A 699 -1.23 11.30 -5.13
N GLY A 700 -1.63 10.02 -5.12
CA GLY A 700 -2.74 9.50 -5.93
C GLY A 700 -2.31 8.89 -7.25
N GLY A 701 -1.02 9.03 -7.61
CA GLY A 701 -0.48 8.67 -8.91
C GLY A 701 -0.73 9.76 -9.97
N TYR A 702 0.05 9.70 -11.03
CA TYR A 702 -0.13 10.47 -12.25
C TYR A 702 -1.55 10.24 -12.78
N SER A 703 -2.35 11.30 -12.71
CA SER A 703 -3.80 11.32 -12.94
C SER A 703 -4.22 12.67 -13.55
N GLU A 704 -3.30 13.24 -14.34
CA GLU A 704 -3.45 14.48 -15.07
C GLU A 704 -4.61 14.38 -16.08
N ASP A 705 -5.56 15.31 -16.00
CA ASP A 705 -6.62 15.47 -17.01
C ASP A 705 -6.07 16.36 -18.14
N PRO A 706 -5.95 15.85 -19.39
CA PRO A 706 -5.41 16.61 -20.52
C PRO A 706 -6.17 17.91 -20.84
N GLN A 707 -7.41 18.06 -20.36
CA GLN A 707 -8.24 19.27 -20.51
C GLN A 707 -8.07 20.27 -19.35
N THR A 708 -7.06 20.08 -18.50
CA THR A 708 -6.75 20.96 -17.36
C THR A 708 -5.29 21.39 -17.35
N GLN A 709 -5.00 22.52 -16.70
CA GLN A 709 -3.61 22.96 -16.51
C GLN A 709 -3.02 22.28 -15.26
N GLY A 710 -2.42 21.11 -15.46
CA GLY A 710 -1.95 20.22 -14.40
C GLY A 710 -0.52 20.51 -13.91
N TYR A 711 0.05 19.52 -13.23
CA TYR A 711 1.48 19.45 -12.97
C TYR A 711 2.21 19.08 -14.27
N SER A 712 3.44 19.59 -14.42
CA SER A 712 4.40 19.10 -15.40
C SER A 712 5.79 19.22 -14.78
N PHE A 713 6.63 18.20 -14.97
CA PHE A 713 8.03 18.28 -14.59
C PHE A 713 8.80 18.95 -15.73
N GLU A 714 9.49 20.06 -15.44
CA GLU A 714 10.16 20.88 -16.46
C GLU A 714 11.69 20.93 -16.30
N HIS A 715 12.23 20.45 -15.17
CA HIS A 715 13.64 20.61 -14.78
C HIS A 715 14.54 19.46 -15.25
N TRP A 716 14.16 18.81 -16.35
CA TRP A 716 14.81 17.62 -16.92
C TRP A 716 16.31 17.79 -17.12
N ALA A 717 16.77 18.96 -17.57
CA ALA A 717 18.19 19.23 -17.81
C ALA A 717 19.07 18.97 -16.58
N TYR A 718 18.54 19.13 -15.36
CA TYR A 718 19.25 18.91 -14.11
C TYR A 718 19.22 17.44 -13.63
N ALA A 719 18.20 16.66 -13.99
CA ALA A 719 18.01 15.28 -13.57
C ALA A 719 18.66 14.29 -14.55
N ASP A 720 19.78 13.67 -14.16
CA ASP A 720 20.47 12.63 -14.93
C ASP A 720 19.59 11.38 -15.13
N VAL A 721 18.82 11.04 -14.10
CA VAL A 721 17.89 9.90 -14.07
C VAL A 721 16.56 10.38 -13.48
N TYR A 722 15.45 10.05 -14.11
CA TYR A 722 14.10 10.24 -13.57
C TYR A 722 13.50 8.86 -13.31
N VAL A 723 12.93 8.66 -12.11
CA VAL A 723 12.17 7.45 -11.78
C VAL A 723 10.70 7.84 -11.67
N TYR A 724 9.89 7.25 -12.56
CA TYR A 724 8.45 7.30 -12.50
C TYR A 724 7.99 6.33 -11.40
N PHE A 725 7.56 6.88 -10.26
CA PHE A 725 7.29 6.11 -9.05
C PHE A 725 5.79 6.01 -8.78
N SER A 726 5.35 4.81 -8.40
CA SER A 726 4.05 4.61 -7.78
C SER A 726 4.06 3.32 -6.95
N HIS A 727 3.09 3.20 -6.04
CA HIS A 727 2.88 2.00 -5.22
C HIS A 727 2.29 0.80 -6.00
N GLN A 728 2.14 0.89 -7.34
CA GLN A 728 1.78 -0.26 -8.16
C GLN A 728 2.99 -1.20 -8.38
N ARG A 729 2.78 -2.51 -8.11
CA ARG A 729 3.77 -3.62 -8.19
C ARG A 729 4.76 -3.49 -9.34
N VAL A 730 4.27 -3.15 -10.54
CA VAL A 730 5.07 -2.70 -11.67
C VAL A 730 4.45 -1.39 -12.17
N SER A 731 5.24 -0.33 -12.24
CA SER A 731 4.87 0.97 -12.79
C SER A 731 5.72 1.24 -14.03
N LEU A 732 5.07 1.55 -15.16
CA LEU A 732 5.73 1.97 -16.40
C LEU A 732 5.43 3.46 -16.62
N PRO A 733 6.41 4.30 -17.01
CA PRO A 733 6.13 5.69 -17.40
C PRO A 733 5.26 5.75 -18.68
N PRO A 734 4.29 6.68 -18.75
CA PRO A 734 3.56 7.02 -19.97
C PRO A 734 4.50 7.52 -21.08
N ALA A 735 4.08 7.35 -22.33
CA ALA A 735 4.88 7.67 -23.52
C ALA A 735 5.25 9.17 -23.58
N GLU A 736 4.39 10.04 -23.03
CA GLU A 736 4.57 11.47 -22.95
C GLU A 736 5.75 11.84 -22.03
N TYR A 737 5.85 11.16 -20.88
CA TYR A 737 6.98 11.30 -19.95
C TYR A 737 8.27 10.69 -20.51
N VAL A 738 8.18 9.59 -21.28
CA VAL A 738 9.35 9.02 -21.97
C VAL A 738 9.87 9.98 -23.04
N HIS A 739 8.99 10.53 -23.88
CA HIS A 739 9.34 11.53 -24.88
C HIS A 739 9.97 12.78 -24.24
N ALA A 740 9.34 13.31 -23.19
CA ALA A 740 9.85 14.47 -22.46
C ALA A 740 11.25 14.22 -21.88
N ALA A 741 11.47 13.09 -21.21
CA ALA A 741 12.77 12.72 -20.65
C ALA A 741 13.83 12.59 -21.75
N HIS A 742 13.53 11.88 -22.84
CA HIS A 742 14.47 11.61 -23.93
C HIS A 742 14.85 12.88 -24.70
N ARG A 743 13.88 13.76 -24.97
CA ARG A 743 14.10 15.07 -25.61
C ARG A 743 15.04 16.00 -24.81
N HIS A 744 15.15 15.76 -23.51
CA HIS A 744 16.08 16.47 -22.60
C HIS A 744 17.30 15.62 -22.20
N GLY A 745 17.53 14.45 -22.82
CA GLY A 745 18.65 13.56 -22.53
C GLY A 745 18.62 12.90 -21.14
N THR A 746 17.49 12.87 -20.45
CA THR A 746 17.28 12.18 -19.16
C THR A 746 16.96 10.70 -19.39
N ARG A 747 17.57 9.80 -18.62
CA ARG A 747 17.13 8.39 -18.57
C ARG A 747 15.89 8.26 -17.72
N ILE A 748 14.86 7.59 -18.23
CA ILE A 748 13.59 7.36 -17.50
C ILE A 748 13.42 5.90 -17.10
N LEU A 749 13.17 5.68 -15.80
CA LEU A 749 12.98 4.35 -15.23
C LEU A 749 11.54 4.17 -14.74
N GLY A 750 10.98 2.98 -14.97
CA GLY A 750 9.82 2.50 -14.24
C GLY A 750 10.17 2.05 -12.81
N THR A 751 9.17 1.57 -12.08
CA THR A 751 9.33 1.08 -10.69
C THR A 751 8.83 -0.35 -10.56
N LEU A 752 9.63 -1.21 -9.93
CA LEU A 752 9.28 -2.57 -9.51
C LEU A 752 9.30 -2.62 -7.98
N ILE A 753 8.13 -2.65 -7.35
CA ILE A 753 7.99 -2.48 -5.89
C ILE A 753 7.28 -3.66 -5.22
N PHE A 754 7.93 -4.20 -4.17
CA PHE A 754 7.38 -5.24 -3.30
C PHE A 754 7.27 -4.71 -1.87
N GLU A 755 6.11 -4.17 -1.57
CA GLU A 755 5.72 -3.60 -0.28
C GLU A 755 4.58 -4.40 0.37
N TRP A 756 4.51 -4.36 1.71
CA TRP A 756 3.56 -5.07 2.58
C TRP A 756 3.68 -6.61 2.56
N ASP A 757 3.23 -7.26 3.65
CA ASP A 757 3.35 -8.72 3.79
C ASP A 757 2.57 -9.53 2.74
N GLU A 758 1.56 -8.93 2.12
CA GLU A 758 0.79 -9.56 1.03
C GLU A 758 1.65 -9.76 -0.24
N ALA A 759 2.69 -8.93 -0.46
CA ALA A 759 3.61 -9.06 -1.60
C ALA A 759 4.62 -10.22 -1.49
N ARG A 760 4.70 -10.92 -0.35
CA ARG A 760 5.59 -12.10 -0.18
C ARG A 760 5.31 -13.19 -1.22
N ALA A 761 4.04 -13.40 -1.56
CA ALA A 761 3.63 -14.39 -2.56
C ALA A 761 4.08 -14.00 -3.98
N ASP A 762 3.94 -12.72 -4.34
CA ASP A 762 4.42 -12.20 -5.63
C ASP A 762 5.94 -12.24 -5.73
N LEU A 763 6.66 -11.88 -4.65
CA LEU A 763 8.12 -11.91 -4.62
C LEU A 763 8.67 -13.35 -4.70
N ARG A 764 7.94 -14.32 -4.14
CA ARG A 764 8.23 -15.74 -4.37
C ARG A 764 8.02 -16.12 -5.84
N ARG A 765 6.91 -15.68 -6.44
CA ARG A 765 6.58 -15.91 -7.84
C ARG A 765 7.59 -15.26 -8.80
N LEU A 766 8.15 -14.10 -8.46
CA LEU A 766 9.21 -13.42 -9.22
C LEU A 766 10.45 -14.32 -9.39
N LEU A 767 10.85 -15.01 -8.31
CA LEU A 767 12.04 -15.85 -8.27
C LEU A 767 11.79 -17.30 -8.76
N ASP A 768 10.55 -17.79 -8.66
CA ASP A 768 10.17 -19.15 -9.06
C ASP A 768 9.61 -19.23 -10.51
N GLY A 769 9.04 -18.14 -11.04
CA GLY A 769 8.41 -18.10 -12.37
C GLY A 769 6.87 -18.27 -12.35
N SER A 770 6.27 -18.37 -13.53
CA SER A 770 4.81 -18.52 -13.70
C SER A 770 4.29 -19.94 -13.40
N LYS A 771 5.16 -20.95 -13.48
CA LYS A 771 4.83 -22.39 -13.32
C LYS A 771 5.90 -23.07 -12.46
N PRO A 772 5.79 -23.06 -11.11
CA PRO A 772 6.73 -23.77 -10.25
C PRO A 772 6.73 -25.27 -10.59
N GLN A 773 7.90 -25.80 -10.96
CA GLN A 773 8.06 -27.21 -11.30
C GLN A 773 8.30 -28.02 -10.03
N ARG A 774 7.20 -28.59 -9.48
CA ARG A 774 7.18 -29.50 -8.33
C ARG A 774 8.33 -30.52 -8.38
N SER A 775 9.42 -30.18 -7.71
CA SER A 775 10.67 -30.94 -7.61
C SER A 775 10.94 -31.25 -6.14
N LYS A 776 11.45 -32.45 -5.85
CA LYS A 776 11.88 -32.81 -4.48
C LYS A 776 13.12 -32.00 -4.02
N PHE A 777 13.81 -31.32 -4.92
CA PHE A 777 14.89 -30.37 -4.62
C PHE A 777 14.44 -28.93 -4.92
N ARG A 778 14.86 -27.96 -4.08
CA ARG A 778 14.55 -26.52 -4.24
C ARG A 778 14.75 -26.07 -5.69
N GLU A 779 13.71 -25.45 -6.24
CA GLU A 779 13.62 -25.10 -7.66
C GLU A 779 14.70 -24.08 -8.09
N PRO A 780 15.12 -24.10 -9.38
CA PRO A 780 16.05 -23.12 -9.91
C PRO A 780 15.52 -21.68 -9.81
N LEU A 781 16.42 -20.71 -9.91
CA LEU A 781 16.04 -19.31 -10.08
C LEU A 781 15.47 -19.11 -11.49
N SER A 782 14.23 -18.62 -11.58
CA SER A 782 13.62 -18.18 -12.82
C SER A 782 13.97 -16.71 -13.12
N PHE A 783 14.09 -16.39 -14.40
CA PHE A 783 14.28 -15.04 -14.91
C PHE A 783 13.09 -14.55 -15.76
N GLU A 784 12.02 -15.35 -15.88
CA GLU A 784 10.87 -15.12 -16.78
C GLU A 784 10.25 -13.71 -16.65
N TYR A 785 10.26 -13.14 -15.45
CA TYR A 785 9.76 -11.78 -15.21
C TYR A 785 10.78 -10.68 -15.51
N ALA A 786 12.09 -10.96 -15.42
CA ALA A 786 13.13 -10.04 -15.88
C ALA A 786 13.08 -9.91 -17.41
N ASP A 787 12.96 -11.05 -18.11
CA ASP A 787 12.81 -11.09 -19.58
C ASP A 787 11.62 -10.24 -20.04
N LYS A 788 10.48 -10.37 -19.36
CA LYS A 788 9.26 -9.58 -19.66
C LYS A 788 9.41 -8.10 -19.33
N LEU A 789 10.10 -7.73 -18.24
CA LEU A 789 10.37 -6.33 -17.91
C LEU A 789 11.30 -5.68 -18.94
N ILE A 790 12.32 -6.40 -19.41
CA ILE A 790 13.21 -5.96 -20.50
C ILE A 790 12.43 -5.81 -21.81
N ALA A 791 11.60 -6.78 -22.18
CA ALA A 791 10.78 -6.71 -23.40
C ALA A 791 9.76 -5.56 -23.37
N LEU A 792 9.06 -5.36 -22.25
CA LEU A 792 8.14 -4.23 -22.06
C LEU A 792 8.88 -2.89 -22.13
N ALA A 793 10.06 -2.79 -21.52
CA ALA A 793 10.87 -1.57 -21.57
C ALA A 793 11.36 -1.27 -22.99
N ALA A 794 11.82 -2.29 -23.73
CA ALA A 794 12.29 -2.14 -25.11
C ALA A 794 11.15 -1.65 -26.03
N ALA A 795 9.96 -2.23 -25.90
CA ALA A 795 8.79 -1.85 -26.69
C ALA A 795 8.25 -0.43 -26.39
N ASN A 796 8.46 0.08 -25.18
CA ASN A 796 7.95 1.40 -24.74
C ASN A 796 9.06 2.47 -24.60
N GLY A 797 10.29 2.18 -25.04
CA GLY A 797 11.42 3.11 -24.96
C GLY A 797 11.96 3.39 -23.55
N ILE A 798 11.61 2.59 -22.55
CA ILE A 798 11.95 2.82 -21.14
C ILE A 798 13.41 2.40 -20.87
N ASP A 799 14.18 3.21 -20.17
CA ASP A 799 15.62 2.97 -19.93
C ASP A 799 15.90 2.00 -18.78
N GLY A 800 14.87 1.56 -18.04
CA GLY A 800 14.97 0.48 -17.06
C GLY A 800 14.13 0.69 -15.81
N PHE A 801 14.63 0.26 -14.64
CA PHE A 801 13.82 0.13 -13.43
C PHE A 801 14.55 0.50 -12.13
N LEU A 802 13.83 1.19 -11.24
CA LEU A 802 14.07 1.13 -9.80
C LEU A 802 13.50 -0.18 -9.23
N VAL A 803 14.30 -0.92 -8.48
CA VAL A 803 13.90 -2.13 -7.77
C VAL A 803 13.84 -1.83 -6.27
N ASN A 804 12.63 -1.85 -5.70
CA ASN A 804 12.38 -1.63 -4.28
C ASN A 804 11.73 -2.87 -3.63
N ILE A 805 12.34 -3.39 -2.56
CA ILE A 805 11.96 -4.66 -1.92
C ILE A 805 11.77 -4.45 -0.41
N GLU A 806 10.64 -3.85 -0.03
CA GLU A 806 10.26 -3.56 1.36
C GLU A 806 9.61 -4.76 2.07
N VAL A 807 10.11 -5.98 1.80
CA VAL A 807 9.58 -7.24 2.32
C VAL A 807 10.72 -8.18 2.71
N ALA A 808 10.66 -8.74 3.92
CA ALA A 808 11.64 -9.72 4.38
C ALA A 808 11.61 -11.01 3.54
N LEU A 809 12.78 -11.55 3.22
CA LEU A 809 12.92 -12.61 2.20
C LEU A 809 12.62 -14.03 2.72
N ASN A 810 11.93 -14.17 3.86
CA ASN A 810 11.44 -15.44 4.41
C ASN A 810 10.11 -15.86 3.74
N LEU A 811 10.16 -15.95 2.42
CA LEU A 811 9.02 -16.14 1.51
C LEU A 811 8.26 -17.46 1.69
N GLN A 812 8.83 -18.44 2.42
CA GLN A 812 8.16 -19.70 2.76
C GLN A 812 7.34 -19.65 4.07
N GLY A 813 7.44 -18.58 4.88
CA GLY A 813 6.63 -18.45 6.10
C GLY A 813 6.86 -19.54 7.16
N LEU A 814 8.01 -20.22 7.13
CA LEU A 814 8.29 -21.40 7.95
C LEU A 814 8.27 -21.07 9.46
N SER A 815 7.64 -21.92 10.26
CA SER A 815 7.51 -21.77 11.72
C SER A 815 8.84 -21.96 12.47
N ASN A 816 9.72 -22.83 11.98
CA ASN A 816 11.03 -23.05 12.56
C ASN A 816 11.98 -21.86 12.24
N VAL A 817 12.44 -21.16 13.28
CA VAL A 817 13.28 -19.95 13.17
C VAL A 817 14.57 -20.18 12.38
N TYR A 818 15.21 -21.33 12.51
CA TYR A 818 16.44 -21.65 11.77
C TYR A 818 16.16 -21.89 10.29
N LEU A 819 15.10 -22.63 9.95
CA LEU A 819 14.68 -22.86 8.56
C LEU A 819 14.19 -21.57 7.90
N ASN A 820 13.47 -20.72 8.65
CA ASN A 820 13.01 -19.40 8.24
C ASN A 820 14.20 -18.48 7.88
N LYS A 821 15.25 -18.48 8.72
CA LYS A 821 16.51 -17.77 8.43
C LYS A 821 17.27 -18.35 7.23
N LEU A 822 17.28 -19.66 7.06
CA LEU A 822 17.90 -20.32 5.89
C LEU A 822 17.11 -20.11 4.59
N ASP A 823 15.80 -19.88 4.67
CA ASP A 823 14.98 -19.42 3.54
C ASP A 823 15.31 -17.96 3.18
N ALA A 824 15.31 -17.05 4.16
CA ALA A 824 15.70 -15.66 3.96
C ALA A 824 17.10 -15.52 3.34
N MET A 825 18.08 -16.28 3.85
CA MET A 825 19.44 -16.28 3.31
C MET A 825 19.54 -16.87 1.90
N HIS A 826 18.73 -17.87 1.58
CA HIS A 826 18.67 -18.46 0.24
C HIS A 826 18.02 -17.50 -0.77
N ASN A 827 16.90 -16.88 -0.40
CA ASN A 827 16.19 -15.94 -1.25
C ASN A 827 16.96 -14.62 -1.44
N ALA A 828 17.75 -14.17 -0.45
CA ALA A 828 18.73 -13.08 -0.64
C ALA A 828 19.75 -13.42 -1.74
N GLY A 829 20.28 -14.64 -1.74
CA GLY A 829 21.18 -15.14 -2.79
C GLY A 829 20.52 -15.29 -4.16
N ARG A 830 19.23 -15.65 -4.22
CA ARG A 830 18.43 -15.70 -5.46
C ARG A 830 18.16 -14.29 -6.00
N LEU A 831 17.64 -13.40 -5.17
CA LEU A 831 17.29 -12.02 -5.53
C LEU A 831 18.51 -11.22 -6.01
N ARG A 832 19.67 -11.38 -5.36
CA ARG A 832 20.92 -10.73 -5.81
C ARG A 832 21.30 -11.15 -7.24
N ARG A 833 21.16 -12.44 -7.58
CA ARG A 833 21.38 -12.96 -8.93
C ARG A 833 20.29 -12.53 -9.92
N TRP A 834 19.06 -12.36 -9.45
CA TRP A 834 17.94 -11.89 -10.28
C TRP A 834 18.15 -10.42 -10.72
N VAL A 835 18.59 -9.55 -9.81
CA VAL A 835 18.95 -8.15 -10.12
C VAL A 835 20.19 -8.10 -11.03
N GLU A 836 21.20 -8.93 -10.76
CA GLU A 836 22.41 -9.07 -11.60
C GLU A 836 22.08 -9.55 -13.02
N TYR A 837 21.08 -10.42 -13.18
CA TYR A 837 20.55 -10.83 -14.47
C TYR A 837 19.73 -9.72 -15.15
N LEU A 838 18.77 -9.11 -14.45
CA LEU A 838 17.98 -7.99 -14.98
C LEU A 838 18.89 -6.88 -15.53
N ARG A 839 19.99 -6.57 -14.83
CA ARG A 839 21.03 -5.68 -15.34
C ARG A 839 21.70 -6.25 -16.60
N THR A 840 22.41 -7.38 -16.48
CA THR A 840 23.32 -7.86 -17.54
C THR A 840 22.63 -8.44 -18.77
N GLU A 841 21.35 -8.80 -18.69
CA GLU A 841 20.53 -9.13 -19.86
C GLU A 841 20.01 -7.86 -20.53
N GLY A 842 19.43 -6.92 -19.79
CA GLY A 842 18.88 -5.69 -20.37
C GLY A 842 19.93 -4.82 -21.08
N GLU A 843 21.17 -4.81 -20.60
CA GLU A 843 22.35 -4.22 -21.28
C GLU A 843 22.54 -4.69 -22.75
N LYS A 844 22.00 -5.86 -23.12
CA LYS A 844 22.10 -6.43 -24.47
C LYS A 844 20.97 -5.99 -25.42
N HIS A 845 19.80 -5.67 -24.86
CA HIS A 845 18.60 -5.31 -25.62
C HIS A 845 18.38 -3.79 -25.66
N ILE A 846 18.89 -3.06 -24.67
CA ILE A 846 18.77 -1.60 -24.54
C ILE A 846 20.14 -1.03 -24.16
N LYS A 847 20.74 -0.25 -25.08
CA LYS A 847 22.07 0.35 -24.91
C LYS A 847 22.15 1.34 -23.75
N GLU A 848 21.04 2.03 -23.47
CA GLU A 848 20.91 3.00 -22.38
C GLU A 848 20.44 2.37 -21.04
N TRP A 849 20.36 1.04 -20.94
CA TRP A 849 19.80 0.33 -19.78
C TRP A 849 20.37 0.80 -18.43
N HIS A 850 19.50 0.98 -17.44
CA HIS A 850 19.87 1.33 -16.08
C HIS A 850 18.99 0.62 -15.05
N VAL A 851 19.59 0.11 -13.99
CA VAL A 851 18.88 -0.60 -12.90
C VAL A 851 19.34 0.01 -11.60
N VAL A 852 18.41 0.54 -10.82
CA VAL A 852 18.72 1.14 -9.51
C VAL A 852 18.14 0.24 -8.42
N TRP A 853 18.93 -0.06 -7.39
CA TRP A 853 18.49 -0.82 -6.23
C TRP A 853 18.26 0.11 -5.04
N TYR A 854 17.09 0.01 -4.39
CA TYR A 854 16.79 0.77 -3.18
C TYR A 854 17.20 0.02 -1.90
N ASP A 855 17.89 0.72 -1.00
CA ASP A 855 18.43 0.26 0.28
C ASP A 855 17.33 -0.20 1.26
N SER A 856 16.95 -1.47 1.15
CA SER A 856 15.78 -2.06 1.82
C SER A 856 16.13 -3.39 2.52
N VAL A 857 16.45 -4.45 1.77
CA VAL A 857 16.83 -5.77 2.32
C VAL A 857 18.34 -6.00 2.37
N THR A 858 18.77 -6.67 3.43
CA THR A 858 20.17 -6.94 3.77
C THR A 858 20.68 -8.27 3.22
N TYR A 859 21.97 -8.34 2.90
CA TYR A 859 22.71 -9.53 2.48
C TYR A 859 23.75 -9.93 3.56
N PRO A 860 23.97 -11.23 3.82
CA PRO A 860 23.26 -12.37 3.24
C PRO A 860 21.92 -12.65 3.92
N HIS A 861 21.50 -11.88 4.93
CA HIS A 861 20.46 -12.30 5.88
C HIS A 861 19.01 -12.22 5.39
N GLY A 862 18.71 -11.43 4.35
CA GLY A 862 17.36 -11.26 3.82
C GLY A 862 16.40 -10.53 4.76
N HIS A 863 16.91 -9.83 5.78
CA HIS A 863 16.09 -9.00 6.67
C HIS A 863 15.81 -7.66 6.00
N LEU A 864 14.57 -7.17 6.09
CA LEU A 864 14.21 -5.79 5.81
C LEU A 864 14.81 -4.88 6.89
N ALA A 865 15.77 -4.05 6.51
CA ALA A 865 16.45 -3.08 7.36
C ALA A 865 17.25 -2.10 6.48
N TRP A 866 16.62 -0.96 6.15
CA TRP A 866 17.27 0.20 5.55
C TRP A 866 18.57 0.56 6.31
N GLN A 867 19.61 0.98 5.59
CA GLN A 867 20.96 1.19 6.13
C GLN A 867 21.39 2.66 6.17
N ASP A 868 20.67 3.56 5.48
CA ASP A 868 20.95 5.01 5.40
C ASP A 868 22.32 5.37 4.79
N ALA A 869 23.02 4.37 4.24
CA ALA A 869 24.38 4.44 3.71
C ALA A 869 24.66 3.20 2.84
N MET A 870 25.70 3.24 2.00
CA MET A 870 26.27 2.01 1.45
C MET A 870 27.10 1.31 2.55
N THR A 871 26.70 0.10 2.95
CA THR A 871 27.31 -0.71 4.02
C THR A 871 27.64 -2.12 3.52
N PRO A 872 28.40 -2.94 4.27
CA PRO A 872 28.62 -4.34 3.89
C PRO A 872 27.34 -5.18 3.76
N ALA A 873 26.22 -4.70 4.33
CA ALA A 873 24.94 -5.40 4.30
C ALA A 873 24.14 -5.14 3.00
N ASN A 874 24.27 -3.98 2.34
CA ASN A 874 23.55 -3.67 1.10
C ASN A 874 24.44 -3.59 -0.16
N ALA A 875 25.76 -3.38 0.00
CA ALA A 875 26.73 -3.36 -1.09
C ALA A 875 26.65 -4.56 -2.06
N PRO A 876 26.33 -5.81 -1.64
CA PRO A 876 26.15 -6.93 -2.55
C PRO A 876 24.95 -6.79 -3.52
N PHE A 877 23.93 -6.02 -3.15
CA PHE A 877 22.80 -5.66 -4.04
C PHE A 877 23.12 -4.44 -4.91
N PHE A 878 23.79 -3.42 -4.35
CA PHE A 878 24.25 -2.25 -5.13
C PHE A 878 25.13 -2.71 -6.31
N ARG A 879 26.06 -3.65 -6.05
CA ARG A 879 26.93 -4.27 -7.08
C ARG A 879 26.22 -5.22 -8.06
N ALA A 880 24.98 -5.61 -7.78
CA ALA A 880 24.16 -6.36 -8.74
C ALA A 880 23.48 -5.41 -9.73
N ALA A 881 23.04 -4.25 -9.24
CA ALA A 881 22.46 -3.14 -9.99
C ALA A 881 23.53 -2.26 -10.69
N HIS A 882 23.08 -1.25 -11.42
CA HIS A 882 23.92 -0.17 -11.95
C HIS A 882 24.08 0.97 -10.95
N GLY A 883 23.02 1.28 -10.20
CA GLY A 883 22.96 2.33 -9.19
C GLY A 883 22.43 1.81 -7.86
N GLY A 884 22.87 2.40 -6.76
CA GLY A 884 22.35 2.14 -5.41
C GLY A 884 21.77 3.40 -4.81
N PHE A 885 20.50 3.37 -4.43
CA PHE A 885 19.75 4.46 -3.82
C PHE A 885 19.66 4.18 -2.31
N THR A 886 20.34 4.98 -1.49
CA THR A 886 20.28 4.84 -0.02
C THR A 886 18.94 5.30 0.53
N ASN A 887 18.54 4.79 1.70
CA ASN A 887 17.45 5.41 2.44
C ASN A 887 17.82 6.85 2.88
N TYR A 888 16.80 7.63 3.20
CA TYR A 888 16.86 9.09 3.38
C TYR A 888 16.92 9.56 4.84
N THR A 889 16.90 8.67 5.84
CA THR A 889 16.83 9.07 7.27
C THR A 889 18.18 9.40 7.91
N TRP A 890 19.23 9.56 7.09
CA TRP A 890 20.61 9.81 7.53
C TRP A 890 20.91 11.23 8.05
N THR A 891 20.13 12.27 7.72
CA THR A 891 20.56 13.67 8.00
C THR A 891 20.58 14.01 9.50
N GLY A 892 19.74 13.33 10.30
CA GLY A 892 19.55 13.63 11.71
C GLY A 892 18.99 15.05 11.98
N PRO A 893 18.98 15.48 13.25
CA PRO A 893 18.54 16.82 13.65
C PRO A 893 19.68 17.87 13.69
N GLU A 894 20.95 17.46 13.65
CA GLU A 894 22.11 18.35 13.82
C GLU A 894 22.72 18.74 12.46
N PHE A 895 22.22 19.82 11.86
CA PHE A 895 22.80 20.41 10.66
C PHE A 895 24.12 21.15 10.97
N ASP A 896 25.25 20.49 10.75
CA ASP A 896 26.59 21.10 10.79
C ASP A 896 27.28 21.06 9.41
N PRO A 897 27.14 22.10 8.57
CA PRO A 897 27.80 22.18 7.27
C PRO A 897 29.33 22.33 7.36
N THR A 898 29.90 22.46 8.57
CA THR A 898 31.34 22.52 8.81
C THR A 898 32.01 21.15 8.90
N LYS A 899 31.23 20.05 8.98
CA LYS A 899 31.74 18.66 9.06
C LYS A 899 31.21 17.80 7.90
N LEU A 900 31.87 16.64 7.67
CA LEU A 900 31.35 15.59 6.79
C LEU A 900 30.48 14.64 7.60
N HIS A 901 29.29 14.29 7.10
CA HIS A 901 28.38 13.42 7.83
C HIS A 901 28.86 11.94 7.79
N PRO A 902 28.88 11.19 8.93
CA PRO A 902 29.45 9.84 8.98
C PRO A 902 28.87 8.84 7.97
N ALA A 903 27.56 8.88 7.71
CA ALA A 903 26.90 8.00 6.74
C ALA A 903 27.44 8.20 5.29
N LEU A 904 27.79 9.44 4.93
CA LEU A 904 28.35 9.78 3.63
C LEU A 904 29.80 9.29 3.51
N VAL A 905 30.61 9.53 4.56
CA VAL A 905 32.01 9.06 4.62
C VAL A 905 32.06 7.53 4.56
N ALA A 906 31.17 6.84 5.28
CA ALA A 906 31.03 5.40 5.23
C ALA A 906 30.63 4.92 3.81
N SER A 907 29.66 5.58 3.17
CA SER A 907 29.21 5.24 1.82
C SER A 907 30.32 5.38 0.77
N ALA A 908 31.06 6.49 0.80
CA ALA A 908 32.19 6.72 -0.11
C ALA A 908 33.31 5.69 0.09
N ALA A 909 33.69 5.41 1.33
CA ALA A 909 34.69 4.39 1.64
C ALA A 909 34.23 2.96 1.27
N MET A 910 32.93 2.65 1.41
CA MET A 910 32.37 1.36 1.03
C MET A 910 32.32 1.17 -0.49
N ALA A 911 32.04 2.24 -1.24
CA ALA A 911 32.09 2.25 -2.70
C ALA A 911 33.51 1.97 -3.19
N ASP A 912 34.50 2.75 -2.71
CA ASP A 912 35.92 2.56 -3.03
C ASP A 912 36.40 1.13 -2.74
N ALA A 913 36.12 0.62 -1.53
CA ALA A 913 36.51 -0.73 -1.10
C ALA A 913 35.87 -1.85 -1.91
N ASN A 914 34.79 -1.56 -2.65
CA ASN A 914 34.10 -2.49 -3.54
C ASN A 914 34.41 -2.29 -5.02
N GLN A 915 35.25 -1.32 -5.38
CA GLN A 915 35.47 -0.86 -6.77
C GLN A 915 34.16 -0.42 -7.46
N TYR A 916 33.22 0.10 -6.68
CA TYR A 916 31.95 0.65 -7.13
C TYR A 916 32.09 2.16 -7.24
N LYS A 917 31.58 2.80 -8.30
CA LYS A 917 31.77 4.25 -8.46
C LYS A 917 30.98 5.00 -7.41
N ARG A 918 31.58 6.03 -6.80
CA ARG A 918 30.86 6.90 -5.85
C ARG A 918 29.67 7.62 -6.51
N ALA A 919 29.77 7.94 -7.80
CA ALA A 919 28.67 8.50 -8.59
C ALA A 919 27.48 7.52 -8.77
N ASP A 920 27.71 6.20 -8.71
CA ASP A 920 26.65 5.17 -8.76
C ASP A 920 25.97 4.97 -7.39
N VAL A 921 26.41 5.67 -6.34
CA VAL A 921 25.72 5.76 -5.03
C VAL A 921 24.92 7.06 -4.98
N TYR A 922 23.60 6.93 -5.09
CA TYR A 922 22.63 8.01 -4.95
C TYR A 922 22.17 8.09 -3.49
N THR A 923 22.55 9.18 -2.82
CA THR A 923 22.17 9.43 -1.43
C THR A 923 20.75 9.98 -1.37
N GLY A 924 19.84 9.27 -0.71
CA GLY A 924 18.42 9.64 -0.65
C GLY A 924 18.16 10.92 0.17
N ILE A 925 17.23 11.76 -0.29
CA ILE A 925 16.62 12.86 0.47
C ILE A 925 15.12 12.83 0.21
N ASP A 926 14.29 12.76 1.23
CA ASP A 926 12.84 12.93 1.10
C ASP A 926 12.46 14.41 1.14
N VAL A 927 11.83 14.90 0.07
CA VAL A 927 11.38 16.29 -0.03
C VAL A 927 10.15 16.56 0.86
N PHE A 928 9.42 15.53 1.34
CA PHE A 928 8.44 15.72 2.43
C PHE A 928 9.08 15.89 3.83
N GLY A 929 10.39 15.66 3.99
CA GLY A 929 11.11 15.83 5.25
C GLY A 929 10.80 14.77 6.32
N ARG A 930 10.39 13.55 5.92
CA ARG A 930 10.07 12.42 6.81
C ARG A 930 11.35 11.90 7.51
N ASN A 931 11.70 12.54 8.63
CA ASN A 931 12.92 12.35 9.41
C ASN A 931 14.21 12.86 8.73
N CYS A 932 14.10 13.79 7.78
CA CYS A 932 15.23 14.48 7.15
C CYS A 932 14.89 15.95 6.81
N HIS A 933 15.85 16.69 6.27
CA HIS A 933 15.58 18.04 5.73
C HIS A 933 14.85 17.95 4.38
N GLY A 934 13.62 18.48 4.31
CA GLY A 934 12.76 18.49 3.13
C GLY A 934 12.19 19.89 2.80
N GLY A 935 11.33 19.98 1.80
CA GLY A 935 10.71 21.20 1.29
C GLY A 935 11.75 22.26 0.87
N HIS A 936 11.48 23.53 1.13
CA HIS A 936 12.49 24.60 0.96
C HIS A 936 13.70 24.48 1.90
N ASP A 937 13.80 23.44 2.74
CA ASP A 937 14.96 23.12 3.57
C ASP A 937 15.84 21.98 2.98
N THR A 938 15.42 21.34 1.86
CA THR A 938 16.16 20.28 1.15
C THR A 938 17.62 20.65 0.83
N TRP A 939 17.91 21.92 0.59
CA TRP A 939 19.27 22.45 0.38
C TRP A 939 20.24 22.12 1.53
N LYS A 940 19.76 21.92 2.76
CA LYS A 940 20.60 21.53 3.91
C LYS A 940 21.20 20.15 3.68
N ALA A 941 20.40 19.20 3.18
CA ALA A 941 20.89 17.87 2.83
C ALA A 941 21.83 17.92 1.59
N LEU A 942 21.52 18.76 0.59
CA LEU A 942 22.42 18.98 -0.56
C LEU A 942 23.79 19.58 -0.15
N GLU A 943 23.82 20.55 0.78
CA GLU A 943 25.04 21.14 1.33
C GLU A 943 25.83 20.18 2.24
N LEU A 944 25.19 19.15 2.83
CA LEU A 944 25.86 18.07 3.57
C LEU A 944 26.50 17.02 2.63
N ILE A 945 25.81 16.64 1.54
CA ILE A 945 26.36 15.75 0.51
C ILE A 945 27.50 16.43 -0.26
N GLY A 946 27.32 17.72 -0.57
CA GLY A 946 28.26 18.51 -1.36
C GLY A 946 28.54 17.91 -2.75
N PRO A 947 27.51 17.52 -3.55
CA PRO A 947 27.73 16.96 -4.89
C PRO A 947 28.45 17.97 -5.80
N ARG A 948 28.26 19.27 -5.52
CA ARG A 948 29.01 20.37 -6.10
C ARG A 948 29.22 21.44 -5.05
N ARG A 949 30.48 21.78 -4.76
CA ARG A 949 30.90 22.99 -4.04
C ARG A 949 32.08 23.61 -4.79
N ALA A 950 31.89 24.83 -5.27
CA ALA A 950 32.98 25.63 -5.80
C ALA A 950 33.99 25.99 -4.69
N TYR A 951 35.20 26.41 -5.10
CA TYR A 951 36.29 26.81 -4.19
C TYR A 951 35.83 27.87 -3.17
N PRO A 952 36.32 27.85 -1.91
CA PRO A 952 37.54 27.14 -1.46
C PRO A 952 37.36 25.68 -1.02
N ALA A 953 36.13 25.15 -0.94
CA ALA A 953 35.85 23.91 -0.21
C ALA A 953 35.94 22.61 -1.03
N ALA A 954 36.83 22.54 -2.04
CA ALA A 954 36.93 21.38 -2.94
C ALA A 954 37.29 20.06 -2.23
N GLU A 955 38.02 20.14 -1.11
CA GLU A 955 38.45 19.00 -0.27
C GLU A 955 37.28 18.26 0.43
N ARG A 956 36.02 18.67 0.21
CA ARG A 956 34.85 18.15 0.93
C ARG A 956 33.79 17.46 0.07
N SER A 957 33.89 17.51 -1.27
CA SER A 957 32.97 16.70 -2.07
C SER A 957 33.39 15.23 -1.99
N LEU A 958 32.50 14.38 -1.49
CA LEU A 958 32.75 12.94 -1.42
C LEU A 958 32.57 12.23 -2.76
N GLY A 959 32.07 12.91 -3.80
CA GLY A 959 31.81 12.32 -5.11
C GLY A 959 30.55 11.43 -5.16
N LEU A 960 29.68 11.52 -4.15
CA LEU A 960 28.39 10.83 -4.09
C LEU A 960 27.32 11.58 -4.88
N SER A 961 26.39 10.84 -5.47
CA SER A 961 25.20 11.38 -6.14
C SER A 961 24.05 11.62 -5.15
N VAL A 962 22.97 12.25 -5.62
CA VAL A 962 21.75 12.53 -4.85
C VAL A 962 20.55 11.83 -5.49
N ALA A 963 19.65 11.28 -4.67
CA ALA A 963 18.29 10.93 -5.07
C ALA A 963 17.29 11.83 -4.32
N LEU A 964 16.63 12.74 -5.03
CA LEU A 964 15.50 13.50 -4.48
C LEU A 964 14.22 12.66 -4.62
N PHE A 965 13.64 12.27 -3.49
CA PHE A 965 12.38 11.52 -3.42
C PHE A 965 11.20 12.47 -3.21
N ALA A 966 10.12 12.25 -3.96
CA ALA A 966 8.89 13.05 -3.97
C ALA A 966 9.08 14.57 -4.24
N PRO A 967 9.87 15.00 -5.25
CA PRO A 967 10.00 16.42 -5.59
C PRO A 967 8.71 17.06 -6.15
N GLY A 968 7.68 16.26 -6.45
CA GLY A 968 6.31 16.74 -6.73
C GLY A 968 5.67 17.51 -5.55
N TRP A 969 6.31 17.46 -4.37
CA TRP A 969 5.94 18.19 -3.16
C TRP A 969 5.62 19.69 -3.39
N THR A 970 6.29 20.34 -4.35
CA THR A 970 6.04 21.75 -4.69
C THR A 970 4.60 21.98 -5.19
N TRP A 971 4.03 20.99 -5.89
CA TRP A 971 2.62 20.94 -6.29
C TRP A 971 1.76 20.44 -5.13
N GLU A 972 2.07 19.28 -4.56
CA GLU A 972 1.19 18.59 -3.59
C GLU A 972 0.93 19.40 -2.31
N SER A 973 1.95 20.10 -1.79
CA SER A 973 1.81 20.95 -0.61
C SER A 973 1.10 22.27 -0.89
N ASN A 974 1.04 22.69 -2.16
CA ASN A 974 1.00 24.10 -2.53
C ASN A 974 0.18 24.39 -3.82
N ALA A 975 -0.62 23.44 -4.28
CA ALA A 975 -1.27 23.41 -5.59
C ALA A 975 -2.13 24.64 -5.95
N PRO A 976 -2.34 24.91 -7.25
CA PRO A 976 -3.27 25.94 -7.72
C PRO A 976 -4.71 25.73 -7.23
N GLY A 977 -5.43 26.82 -6.98
CA GLY A 977 -6.78 26.80 -6.43
C GLY A 977 -7.43 28.19 -6.35
N PRO A 978 -8.55 28.35 -5.63
CA PRO A 978 -9.33 29.60 -5.62
C PRO A 978 -8.58 30.86 -5.12
N THR A 979 -7.40 30.71 -4.54
CA THR A 979 -6.57 31.79 -3.98
C THR A 979 -5.11 31.76 -4.48
N ARG A 980 -4.77 30.87 -5.43
CA ARG A 980 -3.41 30.71 -5.97
C ARG A 980 -3.49 30.24 -7.43
N SER A 981 -2.86 30.96 -8.35
CA SER A 981 -2.82 30.57 -9.76
C SER A 981 -1.74 29.51 -10.04
N TRP A 982 -1.80 28.90 -11.23
CA TRP A 982 -0.71 28.05 -11.73
C TRP A 982 0.62 28.79 -11.81
N ALA A 983 0.61 30.09 -12.14
CA ALA A 983 1.82 30.90 -12.18
C ALA A 983 2.45 31.12 -10.79
N ASP A 984 1.63 31.25 -9.74
CA ASP A 984 2.11 31.34 -8.36
C ASP A 984 2.68 30.00 -7.86
N TRP A 985 2.23 28.86 -8.39
CA TRP A 985 2.90 27.57 -8.17
C TRP A 985 4.22 27.49 -8.94
N TRP A 986 4.20 27.81 -10.24
CA TRP A 986 5.37 27.74 -11.11
C TRP A 986 6.54 28.60 -10.62
N GLU A 987 6.27 29.81 -10.09
CA GLU A 987 7.32 30.64 -9.47
C GLU A 987 7.95 29.97 -8.24
N ASP A 988 7.18 29.19 -7.49
CA ASP A 988 7.59 28.54 -6.25
C ASP A 988 8.36 27.24 -6.50
N ASP A 989 7.93 26.47 -7.50
CA ASP A 989 8.68 25.36 -8.07
C ASP A 989 10.01 25.85 -8.68
N CYS A 990 10.00 26.98 -9.39
CA CYS A 990 11.22 27.66 -9.84
C CYS A 990 12.12 28.12 -8.68
N ARG A 991 11.60 28.51 -7.51
CA ARG A 991 12.41 28.82 -6.31
C ARG A 991 13.02 27.58 -5.65
N PHE A 992 12.35 26.43 -5.71
CA PHE A 992 12.92 25.16 -5.26
C PHE A 992 14.02 24.67 -6.23
N TRP A 993 13.75 24.69 -7.54
CA TRP A 993 14.67 24.14 -8.53
C TRP A 993 15.79 25.08 -8.95
N LEU A 994 15.51 26.35 -9.23
CA LEU A 994 16.37 27.22 -10.05
C LEU A 994 16.76 28.56 -9.40
N VAL A 995 15.87 29.21 -8.64
CA VAL A 995 15.99 30.60 -8.18
C VAL A 995 16.39 30.71 -6.71
N GLY A 996 17.58 31.28 -6.45
CA GLY A 996 18.00 31.73 -5.12
C GLY A 996 19.11 30.90 -4.48
N PRO A 997 19.51 31.22 -3.23
CA PRO A 997 20.68 30.64 -2.57
C PRO A 997 20.52 29.15 -2.18
N HIS A 998 19.30 28.63 -2.27
CA HIS A 998 18.88 27.31 -1.80
C HIS A 998 18.33 26.41 -2.93
N ALA A 999 18.43 26.84 -4.19
CA ALA A 999 17.91 26.13 -5.34
C ALA A 999 18.74 24.87 -5.71
N VAL A 1000 18.08 23.81 -6.20
CA VAL A 1000 18.74 22.56 -6.63
C VAL A 1000 19.82 22.80 -7.71
N ALA A 1001 19.58 23.71 -8.66
CA ALA A 1001 20.50 24.12 -9.72
C ALA A 1001 21.83 24.72 -9.20
N ARG A 1002 21.90 25.15 -7.93
CA ARG A 1002 23.17 25.55 -7.30
C ARG A 1002 24.11 24.35 -7.11
N HIS A 1003 23.56 23.15 -7.02
CA HIS A 1003 24.26 21.90 -6.74
C HIS A 1003 24.49 21.02 -7.98
N PHE A 1004 23.82 21.30 -9.11
CA PHE A 1004 23.95 20.54 -10.35
C PHE A 1004 23.94 21.45 -11.57
N ASP A 1005 24.85 21.22 -12.53
CA ASP A 1005 24.73 21.84 -13.85
C ASP A 1005 23.57 21.23 -14.64
N ALA A 1006 22.83 22.10 -15.35
CA ALA A 1006 22.00 21.72 -16.49
C ALA A 1006 22.90 21.03 -17.54
N ARG A 1007 22.43 19.89 -18.06
CA ARG A 1007 23.18 19.08 -19.01
C ARG A 1007 22.95 19.61 -20.44
N PRO A 1008 23.97 19.61 -21.32
CA PRO A 1008 23.79 19.99 -22.71
C PRO A 1008 22.87 18.99 -23.43
N VAL A 1009 22.04 19.48 -24.36
CA VAL A 1009 21.16 18.61 -25.15
C VAL A 1009 21.98 17.92 -26.23
N LEU A 1010 21.82 16.59 -26.36
CA LEU A 1010 22.52 15.80 -27.38
C LEU A 1010 22.04 16.21 -28.78
N PHE A 1011 22.97 16.62 -29.64
CA PHE A 1011 22.67 17.08 -30.99
C PHE A 1011 22.82 15.94 -32.03
N ASN A 1012 21.71 15.54 -32.64
CA ASN A 1012 21.63 14.43 -33.60
C ASN A 1012 21.28 14.92 -35.02
N GLY A 1013 21.91 16.01 -35.48
CA GLY A 1013 21.67 16.60 -36.81
C GLY A 1013 20.55 17.65 -36.86
N LEU A 1014 19.55 17.53 -35.98
CA LEU A 1014 18.52 18.55 -35.73
C LEU A 1014 18.37 18.82 -34.22
N PHE A 1015 18.09 20.07 -33.87
CA PHE A 1015 17.64 20.50 -32.56
C PHE A 1015 16.66 21.68 -32.68
N ARG A 1016 15.47 21.56 -32.08
CA ARG A 1016 14.44 22.60 -32.06
C ARG A 1016 13.86 22.80 -30.66
N THR A 1017 13.82 24.07 -30.21
CA THR A 1017 13.07 24.46 -29.02
C THR A 1017 12.26 25.74 -29.24
N ASN A 1018 10.99 25.67 -28.87
CA ASN A 1018 10.07 26.79 -28.67
C ASN A 1018 9.89 27.13 -27.18
N PHE A 1019 10.72 26.55 -26.31
CA PHE A 1019 10.68 26.65 -24.84
C PHE A 1019 9.35 26.23 -24.19
N ALA A 1020 8.47 25.53 -24.92
CA ALA A 1020 7.15 25.14 -24.44
C ALA A 1020 7.21 24.34 -23.13
N LEU A 1021 6.21 24.56 -22.29
CA LEU A 1021 5.90 23.77 -21.10
C LEU A 1021 4.99 22.59 -21.49
N GLY A 1022 5.00 21.50 -20.72
CA GLY A 1022 4.09 20.36 -20.90
C GLY A 1022 2.65 20.63 -20.42
N THR A 1023 2.29 21.89 -20.22
CA THR A 1023 0.96 22.34 -19.81
C THR A 1023 0.78 23.83 -20.10
N GLY A 1024 -0.43 24.26 -20.41
CA GLY A 1024 -0.71 25.65 -20.80
C GLY A 1024 -2.16 26.09 -20.61
N ILE A 1025 -2.42 27.33 -21.02
CA ILE A 1025 -3.78 27.91 -21.16
C ILE A 1025 -4.10 28.30 -22.62
N GLY A 1026 -3.28 27.81 -23.55
CA GLY A 1026 -3.40 27.99 -24.99
C GLY A 1026 -2.19 27.40 -25.71
N TRP A 1027 -2.23 27.39 -27.03
CA TRP A 1027 -1.15 26.94 -27.91
C TRP A 1027 -0.99 27.91 -29.09
N TYR A 1028 0.24 28.33 -29.37
CA TYR A 1028 0.55 29.19 -30.50
C TYR A 1028 1.15 28.40 -31.67
N VAL A 1029 0.80 28.80 -32.90
CA VAL A 1029 1.38 28.32 -34.15
C VAL A 1029 1.74 29.53 -35.01
N ARG A 1030 3.03 29.67 -35.36
CA ARG A 1030 3.56 30.75 -36.22
C ARG A 1030 3.15 32.17 -35.76
N GLY A 1031 3.04 32.37 -34.44
CA GLY A 1031 2.66 33.64 -33.81
C GLY A 1031 1.15 33.88 -33.65
N GLU A 1032 0.30 33.01 -34.18
CA GLU A 1032 -1.16 33.02 -34.01
C GLU A 1032 -1.59 32.07 -32.87
N LEU A 1033 -2.67 32.39 -32.15
CA LEU A 1033 -3.22 31.55 -31.09
C LEU A 1033 -4.12 30.47 -31.70
N ALA A 1034 -3.58 29.26 -31.87
CA ALA A 1034 -4.27 28.13 -32.49
C ALA A 1034 -5.26 27.43 -31.54
N PHE A 1035 -5.01 27.51 -30.22
CA PHE A 1035 -5.89 26.98 -29.19
C PHE A 1035 -5.94 27.93 -27.98
N GLU A 1036 -7.13 28.15 -27.43
CA GLU A 1036 -7.34 28.87 -26.18
C GLU A 1036 -8.10 27.96 -25.20
N GLY A 1037 -7.46 27.65 -24.05
CA GLY A 1037 -8.01 26.72 -23.07
C GLY A 1037 -6.91 26.03 -22.24
N PRO A 1038 -7.23 25.59 -21.00
CA PRO A 1038 -6.31 24.84 -20.17
C PRO A 1038 -6.02 23.45 -20.76
N TRP A 1039 -4.76 23.02 -20.76
CA TRP A 1039 -4.36 21.69 -21.24
C TRP A 1039 -3.08 21.16 -20.58
N SER A 1040 -2.87 19.84 -20.65
CA SER A 1040 -1.66 19.14 -20.19
C SER A 1040 -1.28 17.99 -21.13
N ASP A 1041 -0.02 18.00 -21.59
CA ASP A 1041 0.65 16.96 -22.38
C ASP A 1041 2.17 17.11 -22.12
N ALA A 1042 2.77 16.17 -21.40
CA ALA A 1042 4.18 16.27 -21.02
C ALA A 1042 5.13 16.22 -22.23
N SER A 1043 4.73 15.57 -23.34
CA SER A 1043 5.60 15.28 -24.48
C SER A 1043 6.10 16.55 -25.20
N VAL A 1044 5.26 17.58 -25.23
CA VAL A 1044 5.58 18.82 -25.94
C VAL A 1044 6.51 19.74 -25.15
N SER A 1045 6.80 19.42 -23.88
CA SER A 1045 7.81 20.12 -23.07
C SER A 1045 9.14 20.16 -23.82
N ALA A 1046 9.62 21.38 -24.09
CA ALA A 1046 10.81 21.63 -24.89
C ALA A 1046 12.00 22.10 -24.03
N PRO A 1047 13.25 21.79 -24.42
CA PRO A 1047 14.45 22.22 -23.71
C PRO A 1047 14.47 23.72 -23.38
N LYS A 1048 14.56 24.02 -22.08
CA LYS A 1048 14.48 25.37 -21.53
C LYS A 1048 15.82 26.12 -21.70
N PRO A 1049 15.83 27.46 -21.73
CA PRO A 1049 17.03 28.23 -22.01
C PRO A 1049 17.87 28.43 -20.73
N ASP A 1050 18.38 27.33 -20.15
CA ASP A 1050 18.99 27.27 -18.80
C ASP A 1050 20.27 28.11 -18.62
N LEU A 1051 20.83 28.66 -19.71
CA LEU A 1051 21.95 29.62 -19.66
C LEU A 1051 21.48 31.08 -19.58
N ALA A 1052 20.22 31.35 -19.93
CA ALA A 1052 19.60 32.67 -19.92
C ALA A 1052 18.52 32.83 -18.84
N TRP A 1053 17.78 31.76 -18.51
CA TRP A 1053 16.63 31.76 -17.59
C TRP A 1053 16.86 30.74 -16.47
N PRO A 1054 16.44 31.03 -15.22
CA PRO A 1054 15.77 32.24 -14.74
C PRO A 1054 16.72 33.43 -14.49
N THR A 1055 18.00 33.29 -14.82
CA THR A 1055 18.99 34.37 -14.73
C THR A 1055 20.10 34.13 -15.75
N VAL A 1056 20.50 35.17 -16.48
CA VAL A 1056 21.55 35.08 -17.49
C VAL A 1056 22.90 34.80 -16.82
N GLN A 1057 23.45 33.61 -17.04
CA GLN A 1057 24.64 33.13 -16.32
C GLN A 1057 25.89 33.99 -16.62
N TYR A 1058 26.02 34.45 -17.86
CA TYR A 1058 26.99 35.44 -18.34
C TYR A 1058 26.55 35.97 -19.69
N VAL A 1059 27.05 37.14 -20.09
CA VAL A 1059 27.00 37.59 -21.49
C VAL A 1059 28.42 37.69 -22.06
N CYS A 1060 28.55 37.62 -23.38
CA CYS A 1060 29.78 37.91 -24.08
C CYS A 1060 29.68 39.24 -24.85
N THR A 1061 30.80 39.93 -24.97
CA THR A 1061 30.99 41.01 -25.94
C THR A 1061 31.09 40.45 -27.37
N PRO A 1062 31.06 41.31 -28.41
CA PRO A 1062 31.46 40.94 -29.77
C PRO A 1062 32.91 40.44 -29.91
N SER A 1063 33.80 40.72 -28.94
CA SER A 1063 35.16 40.12 -28.86
C SER A 1063 35.16 38.70 -28.28
N GLY A 1064 34.03 38.19 -27.80
CA GLY A 1064 33.88 36.89 -27.14
C GLY A 1064 34.23 36.88 -25.65
N GLU A 1065 34.59 38.03 -25.07
CA GLU A 1065 34.98 38.16 -23.67
C GLU A 1065 33.74 38.17 -22.76
N LYS A 1066 33.79 37.46 -21.61
CA LYS A 1066 32.68 37.45 -20.67
C LYS A 1066 32.55 38.80 -19.96
N ALA A 1067 31.49 39.54 -20.26
CA ALA A 1067 31.20 40.83 -19.64
C ALA A 1067 30.21 40.69 -18.48
N ARG A 1068 30.28 41.64 -17.53
CA ARG A 1068 29.22 41.85 -16.53
C ARG A 1068 28.23 42.86 -17.09
N CYS A 1069 27.02 42.41 -17.36
CA CYS A 1069 25.90 43.23 -17.82
C CYS A 1069 24.64 42.86 -17.03
N THR A 1070 23.74 43.83 -16.82
CA THR A 1070 22.47 43.61 -16.12
C THR A 1070 21.39 43.29 -17.15
N VAL A 1071 21.38 42.04 -17.63
CA VAL A 1071 20.32 41.50 -18.49
C VAL A 1071 19.38 40.67 -17.62
N THR A 1072 18.08 40.96 -17.67
CA THR A 1072 17.04 40.15 -17.01
C THR A 1072 16.33 39.26 -18.01
N SER A 1073 15.72 38.18 -17.50
CA SER A 1073 14.97 37.24 -18.32
C SER A 1073 13.70 36.76 -17.62
N SER A 1074 12.67 36.44 -18.41
CA SER A 1074 11.40 35.90 -17.92
C SER A 1074 10.65 35.18 -19.05
N PHE A 1075 9.51 34.55 -18.74
CA PHE A 1075 8.63 33.96 -19.76
C PHE A 1075 7.44 34.88 -20.04
N ALA A 1076 7.31 35.31 -21.30
CA ALA A 1076 6.20 36.11 -21.78
C ALA A 1076 5.01 35.23 -22.23
N LYS A 1077 3.79 35.73 -22.01
CA LYS A 1077 2.52 35.09 -22.43
C LYS A 1077 2.18 35.33 -23.92
N VAL A 1078 3.19 35.36 -24.77
CA VAL A 1078 3.13 35.50 -26.22
C VAL A 1078 4.20 34.58 -26.79
N ALA A 1079 3.91 33.80 -27.82
CA ALA A 1079 4.84 32.82 -28.37
C ALA A 1079 4.86 32.84 -29.90
N TRP A 1080 5.93 32.29 -30.48
CA TRP A 1080 5.96 31.95 -31.91
C TRP A 1080 5.37 30.55 -32.13
N SER A 1081 5.71 29.60 -31.26
CA SER A 1081 5.14 28.26 -31.19
C SER A 1081 5.00 27.87 -29.71
N GLY A 1082 4.03 27.02 -29.36
CA GLY A 1082 3.92 26.48 -28.00
C GLY A 1082 3.28 27.43 -26.99
N THR A 1083 3.79 27.45 -25.76
CA THR A 1083 3.13 28.10 -24.60
C THR A 1083 3.60 29.53 -24.27
N GLY A 1084 4.79 29.94 -24.72
CA GLY A 1084 5.37 31.23 -24.35
C GLY A 1084 6.67 31.53 -25.09
N ALA A 1085 7.26 32.70 -24.83
CA ALA A 1085 8.56 33.11 -25.36
C ALA A 1085 9.50 33.54 -24.22
N LEU A 1086 10.80 33.36 -24.44
CA LEU A 1086 11.82 33.93 -23.55
C LEU A 1086 11.91 35.43 -23.78
N GLN A 1087 11.49 36.22 -22.79
CA GLN A 1087 11.76 37.65 -22.75
C GLN A 1087 13.18 37.88 -22.21
N LEU A 1088 13.92 38.76 -22.90
CA LEU A 1088 15.24 39.26 -22.51
C LEU A 1088 15.16 40.79 -22.45
N ASP A 1089 15.41 41.39 -21.29
CA ASP A 1089 15.50 42.84 -21.14
C ASP A 1089 16.97 43.26 -21.13
N VAL A 1090 17.37 44.04 -22.13
CA VAL A 1090 18.77 44.26 -22.51
C VAL A 1090 19.07 45.77 -22.51
N PRO A 1091 20.13 46.23 -21.83
CA PRO A 1091 20.54 47.62 -21.86
C PRO A 1091 21.24 47.98 -23.19
N ALA A 1092 21.31 49.28 -23.50
CA ALA A 1092 22.02 49.80 -24.66
C ALA A 1092 23.44 49.22 -24.79
N GLY A 1093 23.81 48.76 -25.98
CA GLY A 1093 25.07 48.09 -26.27
C GLY A 1093 24.93 46.98 -27.31
N SER A 1094 26.00 46.19 -27.46
CA SER A 1094 26.06 44.99 -28.31
C SER A 1094 26.46 43.79 -27.45
N TRP A 1095 25.60 42.78 -27.40
CA TRP A 1095 25.66 41.69 -26.42
C TRP A 1095 25.35 40.35 -27.06
N HIS A 1096 26.13 39.31 -26.74
CA HIS A 1096 25.84 37.93 -27.10
C HIS A 1096 25.40 37.16 -25.84
N ILE A 1097 24.18 36.62 -25.86
CA ILE A 1097 23.53 35.97 -24.71
C ILE A 1097 23.43 34.45 -24.98
N PRO A 1098 24.03 33.59 -24.14
CA PRO A 1098 23.87 32.14 -24.26
C PRO A 1098 22.44 31.74 -23.86
N LEU A 1099 21.79 30.89 -24.66
CA LEU A 1099 20.47 30.34 -24.34
C LEU A 1099 20.59 28.87 -23.90
N LEU A 1100 21.25 28.03 -24.69
CA LEU A 1100 21.45 26.60 -24.41
C LEU A 1100 22.88 26.15 -24.73
N ALA A 1101 23.23 24.98 -24.21
CA ALA A 1101 24.39 24.20 -24.63
C ALA A 1101 23.92 22.94 -25.39
N LEU A 1102 24.54 22.66 -26.52
CA LEU A 1102 24.34 21.45 -27.32
C LEU A 1102 25.60 20.59 -27.26
N GLU A 1103 25.48 19.30 -27.03
CA GLU A 1103 26.60 18.35 -27.09
C GLU A 1103 26.64 17.75 -28.49
N VAL A 1104 27.67 18.10 -29.27
CA VAL A 1104 27.79 17.72 -30.69
C VAL A 1104 28.71 16.49 -30.81
N PRO A 1105 28.20 15.32 -31.24
CA PRO A 1105 29.03 14.16 -31.53
C PRO A 1105 29.97 14.42 -32.72
N GLU A 1106 31.07 13.67 -32.83
CA GLU A 1106 31.98 13.76 -33.98
C GLU A 1106 31.28 13.52 -35.33
N THR A 1107 30.23 12.70 -35.35
CA THR A 1107 29.40 12.42 -36.53
C THR A 1107 28.53 13.60 -36.98
N CYS A 1108 28.32 14.60 -36.13
CA CYS A 1108 27.49 15.78 -36.40
C CYS A 1108 28.32 17.08 -36.50
N ALA A 1109 29.65 16.97 -36.63
CA ALA A 1109 30.51 18.12 -36.90
C ALA A 1109 30.43 18.51 -38.39
N GLY A 1110 30.08 19.77 -38.69
CA GLY A 1110 29.85 20.21 -40.06
C GLY A 1110 29.16 21.56 -40.16
N SER A 1111 28.73 21.92 -41.37
CA SER A 1111 27.86 23.10 -41.59
C SER A 1111 26.47 22.83 -41.01
N ALA A 1112 25.81 23.86 -40.50
CA ALA A 1112 24.42 23.84 -40.06
C ALA A 1112 23.76 25.19 -40.34
N THR A 1113 22.44 25.19 -40.50
CA THR A 1113 21.60 26.39 -40.49
C THR A 1113 21.12 26.62 -39.06
N MET A 1114 21.34 27.81 -38.51
CA MET A 1114 20.74 28.21 -37.23
C MET A 1114 19.63 29.23 -37.49
N ARG A 1115 18.42 28.95 -37.01
CA ARG A 1115 17.23 29.82 -37.15
C ARG A 1115 16.73 30.32 -35.80
N LEU A 1116 16.17 31.52 -35.78
CA LEU A 1116 15.71 32.22 -34.58
C LEU A 1116 14.45 33.05 -34.89
N SER A 1117 13.39 32.90 -34.10
CA SER A 1117 12.17 33.71 -34.23
C SER A 1117 12.12 34.75 -33.11
N VAL A 1118 12.02 36.02 -33.48
CA VAL A 1118 12.19 37.17 -32.57
C VAL A 1118 11.07 38.19 -32.74
N HIS A 1119 10.54 38.73 -31.64
CA HIS A 1119 9.62 39.86 -31.65
C HIS A 1119 10.16 41.00 -30.76
N GLY A 1120 10.21 42.22 -31.30
CA GLY A 1120 10.80 43.39 -30.63
C GLY A 1120 11.96 43.99 -31.43
N ALA A 1121 13.07 44.30 -30.76
CA ALA A 1121 14.27 44.83 -31.40
C ALA A 1121 15.02 43.77 -32.24
N ALA A 1122 15.89 44.25 -33.13
CA ALA A 1122 16.67 43.38 -34.02
C ALA A 1122 17.69 42.54 -33.24
N ALA A 1123 17.73 41.25 -33.56
CA ALA A 1123 18.62 40.27 -32.96
C ALA A 1123 19.02 39.20 -33.99
N SER A 1124 20.08 38.43 -33.76
CA SER A 1124 20.51 37.38 -34.69
C SER A 1124 21.04 36.13 -33.98
N PRO A 1125 20.89 34.93 -34.55
CA PRO A 1125 21.46 33.70 -33.99
C PRO A 1125 22.99 33.76 -33.94
N CYS A 1126 23.59 33.27 -32.85
CA CYS A 1126 25.05 33.20 -32.70
C CYS A 1126 25.53 31.93 -31.99
N ILE A 1127 26.75 31.50 -32.31
CA ILE A 1127 27.51 30.53 -31.51
C ILE A 1127 28.50 31.30 -30.63
N LEU A 1128 28.56 30.95 -29.34
CA LEU A 1128 29.49 31.52 -28.37
C LEU A 1128 30.76 30.68 -28.28
N ARG A 1129 31.78 31.07 -29.06
CA ARG A 1129 33.16 30.57 -28.97
C ARG A 1129 34.14 31.73 -28.76
N PRO A 1130 35.30 31.50 -28.11
CA PRO A 1130 36.43 32.41 -28.22
C PRO A 1130 36.78 32.64 -29.70
N HIS A 1131 36.89 33.91 -30.09
CA HIS A 1131 37.34 34.35 -31.43
C HIS A 1131 36.47 33.93 -32.64
N ALA A 1132 35.23 33.47 -32.45
CA ALA A 1132 34.28 33.34 -33.56
C ALA A 1132 33.57 34.68 -33.81
N ALA A 1133 33.64 35.18 -35.05
CA ALA A 1133 32.80 36.30 -35.48
C ALA A 1133 31.34 35.84 -35.63
N SER A 1134 30.38 36.70 -35.29
CA SER A 1134 28.95 36.42 -35.46
C SER A 1134 28.64 36.06 -36.92
N PRO A 1135 27.88 34.98 -37.17
CA PRO A 1135 27.61 34.53 -38.53
C PRO A 1135 26.73 35.56 -39.26
N LYS A 1136 26.91 35.70 -40.57
CA LYS A 1136 26.04 36.58 -41.38
C LYS A 1136 24.63 35.99 -41.38
N SER A 1137 23.70 36.71 -40.77
CA SER A 1137 22.28 36.36 -40.77
C SER A 1137 21.55 37.04 -41.93
N THR A 1138 20.58 36.34 -42.49
CA THR A 1138 19.46 36.90 -43.26
C THR A 1138 18.27 37.09 -42.33
N SER A 1139 17.34 37.97 -42.70
CA SER A 1139 16.16 38.28 -41.89
C SER A 1139 14.91 38.45 -42.74
N THR A 1140 13.83 37.77 -42.36
CA THR A 1140 12.53 37.77 -43.04
C THR A 1140 11.46 38.25 -42.05
N LYS A 1141 10.59 39.17 -42.45
CA LYS A 1141 9.44 39.55 -41.62
C LYS A 1141 8.37 38.47 -41.72
N GLY A 1142 8.02 37.87 -40.58
CA GLY A 1142 6.92 36.94 -40.43
C GLY A 1142 5.60 37.62 -40.06
N PRO A 1143 4.54 36.83 -39.82
CA PRO A 1143 3.26 37.34 -39.37
C PRO A 1143 3.29 37.79 -37.90
N HIS A 1144 2.24 38.48 -37.46
CA HIS A 1144 2.02 38.94 -36.07
C HIS A 1144 3.20 39.70 -35.42
N GLY A 1145 4.02 40.40 -36.22
CA GLY A 1145 5.16 41.20 -35.74
C GLY A 1145 6.46 40.43 -35.51
N TRP A 1146 6.45 39.10 -35.67
CA TRP A 1146 7.66 38.28 -35.57
C TRP A 1146 8.60 38.51 -36.75
N THR A 1147 9.90 38.47 -36.49
CA THR A 1147 10.97 38.51 -37.50
C THR A 1147 11.82 37.25 -37.34
N GLN A 1148 12.00 36.54 -38.44
CA GLN A 1148 12.74 35.29 -38.52
C GLN A 1148 14.16 35.59 -38.99
N TYR A 1149 15.16 35.04 -38.32
CA TYR A 1149 16.57 35.21 -38.66
C TYR A 1149 17.20 33.85 -38.92
N ALA A 1150 17.95 33.72 -40.02
CA ALA A 1150 18.65 32.49 -40.39
C ALA A 1150 20.13 32.78 -40.66
N ALA A 1151 21.04 31.96 -40.14
CA ALA A 1151 22.47 32.12 -40.36
C ALA A 1151 23.16 30.76 -40.57
N GLN A 1152 24.12 30.72 -41.48
CA GLN A 1152 24.99 29.54 -41.64
C GLN A 1152 26.07 29.53 -40.57
N ILE A 1153 26.22 28.39 -39.89
CA ILE A 1153 27.14 28.15 -38.79
C ILE A 1153 27.95 26.88 -39.04
N THR A 1154 29.04 26.69 -38.28
CA THR A 1154 29.85 25.46 -38.33
C THR A 1154 29.93 24.86 -36.94
N LEU A 1155 29.33 23.68 -36.75
CA LEU A 1155 29.42 22.89 -35.52
C LEU A 1155 30.77 22.17 -35.45
N VAL A 1156 31.26 21.97 -34.23
CA VAL A 1156 32.50 21.25 -33.92
C VAL A 1156 32.19 20.26 -32.80
N PRO A 1157 32.94 19.15 -32.65
CA PRO A 1157 32.66 18.15 -31.61
C PRO A 1157 32.74 18.72 -30.20
N GLY A 1158 31.94 18.17 -29.29
CA GLY A 1158 31.82 18.59 -27.90
C GLY A 1158 30.75 19.67 -27.66
N THR A 1159 30.82 20.32 -26.50
CA THR A 1159 29.80 21.28 -26.07
C THR A 1159 29.85 22.61 -26.82
N VAL A 1160 28.80 22.93 -27.57
CA VAL A 1160 28.62 24.18 -28.32
C VAL A 1160 27.52 25.02 -27.67
N HIS A 1161 27.85 26.25 -27.26
CA HIS A 1161 26.88 27.19 -26.68
C HIS A 1161 26.17 27.97 -27.79
N VAL A 1162 24.86 27.79 -27.91
CA VAL A 1162 23.99 28.49 -28.86
C VAL A 1162 23.26 29.64 -28.17
N GLY A 1163 23.12 30.76 -28.86
CA GLY A 1163 22.65 32.00 -28.26
C GLY A 1163 22.10 33.00 -29.26
N VAL A 1164 21.83 34.20 -28.74
CA VAL A 1164 21.33 35.35 -29.49
C VAL A 1164 22.28 36.55 -29.33
N ALA A 1165 22.61 37.19 -30.45
CA ALA A 1165 23.33 38.46 -30.52
C ALA A 1165 22.32 39.61 -30.69
N ILE A 1166 22.42 40.63 -29.85
CA ILE A 1166 21.50 41.78 -29.79
C ILE A 1166 22.34 43.06 -29.81
N GLU A 1167 22.01 44.00 -30.70
CA GLU A 1167 22.66 45.31 -30.79
C GLU A 1167 21.60 46.42 -30.79
N VAL A 1168 21.60 47.22 -29.73
CA VAL A 1168 20.53 48.19 -29.44
C VAL A 1168 21.09 49.51 -28.90
N GLN A 1169 20.56 50.63 -29.39
CA GLN A 1169 21.02 51.98 -29.04
C GLN A 1169 20.43 52.49 -27.71
N GLU A 1170 19.29 51.94 -27.31
CA GLU A 1170 18.58 52.21 -26.05
C GLU A 1170 18.23 50.88 -25.37
N ALA A 1171 17.85 50.90 -24.09
CA ALA A 1171 17.43 49.69 -23.38
C ALA A 1171 16.06 49.22 -23.87
N CYS A 1172 15.88 47.92 -24.12
CA CYS A 1172 14.63 47.35 -24.63
C CYS A 1172 14.41 45.89 -24.24
N SER A 1173 13.19 45.40 -24.45
CA SER A 1173 12.84 43.98 -24.31
C SER A 1173 12.78 43.29 -25.67
N VAL A 1174 13.33 42.08 -25.75
CA VAL A 1174 13.35 41.22 -26.94
C VAL A 1174 12.72 39.88 -26.57
N LEU A 1175 11.72 39.43 -27.34
CA LEU A 1175 11.10 38.11 -27.17
C LEU A 1175 11.73 37.12 -28.15
N VAL A 1176 12.29 36.02 -27.64
CA VAL A 1176 12.76 34.88 -28.44
C VAL A 1176 11.73 33.77 -28.35
N GLY A 1177 11.03 33.50 -29.46
CA GLY A 1177 9.90 32.55 -29.51
C GLY A 1177 10.26 31.15 -29.99
N GLN A 1178 11.38 30.99 -30.70
CA GLN A 1178 11.90 29.69 -31.13
C GLN A 1178 13.38 29.80 -31.52
N LEU A 1179 14.16 28.76 -31.21
CA LEU A 1179 15.54 28.54 -31.65
C LEU A 1179 15.67 27.16 -32.28
N ASP A 1180 16.44 27.08 -33.36
CA ASP A 1180 16.53 25.92 -34.24
C ASP A 1180 17.97 25.80 -34.79
N VAL A 1181 18.49 24.57 -34.85
CA VAL A 1181 19.78 24.22 -35.47
C VAL A 1181 19.57 22.96 -36.30
N ASP A 1182 19.82 23.06 -37.60
CA ASP A 1182 19.52 22.02 -38.58
C ASP A 1182 20.70 21.76 -39.54
N GLN A 1183 21.06 20.50 -39.76
CA GLN A 1183 22.08 20.07 -40.72
C GLN A 1183 21.51 19.46 -42.01
N THR A 1184 20.21 19.22 -42.11
CA THR A 1184 19.64 18.47 -43.23
C THR A 1184 18.24 18.98 -43.57
N PRO A 1185 18.07 19.83 -44.59
CA PRO A 1185 16.74 20.20 -45.05
C PRO A 1185 15.98 18.95 -45.46
N MET A 1186 14.70 18.89 -45.05
CA MET A 1186 13.81 17.79 -45.39
C MET A 1186 13.27 18.02 -46.79
N ASP A 1187 13.89 17.40 -47.80
CA ASP A 1187 13.52 17.58 -49.22
C ASP A 1187 12.32 16.72 -49.67
N ASP A 1188 11.97 15.67 -48.92
CA ASP A 1188 10.90 14.71 -49.23
C ASP A 1188 9.68 14.83 -48.30
N VAL A 1189 8.48 14.75 -48.88
CA VAL A 1189 7.20 14.52 -48.18
C VAL A 1189 6.91 13.02 -48.19
N TYR A 1190 6.48 12.46 -47.06
CA TYR A 1190 6.19 11.03 -46.93
C TYR A 1190 4.69 10.79 -46.70
N GLU A 1191 4.09 9.76 -47.31
CA GLU A 1191 2.67 9.43 -47.06
C GLU A 1191 2.47 8.84 -45.66
N ALA A 1192 1.38 9.22 -44.97
CA ALA A 1192 0.96 8.57 -43.74
C ALA A 1192 -0.03 7.42 -44.03
N LEU A 1193 0.10 6.31 -43.30
CA LEU A 1193 -0.64 5.07 -43.56
C LEU A 1193 -1.76 4.86 -42.54
N TRP A 1194 -2.99 4.69 -43.03
CA TRP A 1194 -4.12 4.23 -42.24
C TRP A 1194 -4.14 2.70 -42.18
N SER A 1195 -4.20 2.11 -40.97
CA SER A 1195 -4.26 0.65 -40.80
C SER A 1195 -5.68 0.09 -40.68
N ASP A 1196 -6.58 0.80 -39.99
CA ASP A 1196 -7.93 0.35 -39.62
C ASP A 1196 -9.03 1.41 -39.84
N ARG A 1197 -8.66 2.58 -40.40
CA ARG A 1197 -9.44 3.84 -40.55
C ARG A 1197 -9.61 4.70 -39.30
N GLU A 1198 -9.00 4.34 -38.18
CA GLU A 1198 -8.94 5.17 -36.98
C GLU A 1198 -7.50 5.47 -36.55
N THR A 1199 -6.57 4.55 -36.82
CA THR A 1199 -5.15 4.63 -36.50
C THR A 1199 -4.35 5.06 -37.74
N LEU A 1200 -3.65 6.19 -37.60
CA LEU A 1200 -2.76 6.79 -38.61
C LEU A 1200 -1.29 6.61 -38.17
N THR A 1201 -0.43 6.17 -39.08
CA THR A 1201 0.96 5.80 -38.78
C THR A 1201 1.97 6.36 -39.78
N TRP A 1202 3.19 6.68 -39.33
CA TRP A 1202 4.28 7.16 -40.18
C TRP A 1202 5.68 6.77 -39.64
N PRO A 1203 6.75 6.88 -40.43
CA PRO A 1203 8.13 6.74 -39.94
C PRO A 1203 8.51 7.91 -39.04
N ALA A 1204 9.03 7.67 -37.82
CA ALA A 1204 9.55 8.75 -36.98
C ALA A 1204 11.01 9.10 -37.34
N PHE A 1205 11.29 10.37 -37.70
CA PHE A 1205 12.65 10.82 -38.02
C PHE A 1205 13.44 11.42 -36.85
N ALA A 1206 12.78 11.77 -35.74
CA ALA A 1206 13.41 12.36 -34.55
C ALA A 1206 12.53 12.16 -33.29
N PRO A 1207 13.09 12.29 -32.07
CA PRO A 1207 12.31 12.50 -30.84
C PRO A 1207 11.76 13.93 -30.78
N GLU A 1208 10.89 14.26 -31.73
CA GLU A 1208 10.13 15.51 -31.80
C GLU A 1208 8.64 15.17 -31.93
N GLY A 1209 7.79 15.87 -31.18
CA GLY A 1209 6.34 15.76 -31.31
C GLY A 1209 5.84 16.42 -32.60
N TYR A 1210 4.64 16.02 -33.02
CA TYR A 1210 4.00 16.50 -34.25
C TYR A 1210 2.75 17.33 -33.94
N GLU A 1211 2.40 18.24 -34.84
CA GLU A 1211 1.15 19.01 -34.88
C GLU A 1211 0.30 18.48 -36.04
N ILE A 1212 -0.97 18.17 -35.79
CA ILE A 1212 -1.92 17.69 -36.80
C ILE A 1212 -2.85 18.84 -37.20
N PHE A 1213 -3.04 19.02 -38.50
CA PHE A 1213 -3.94 20.02 -39.08
C PHE A 1213 -4.97 19.35 -40.01
N ALA A 1214 -6.21 19.81 -40.01
CA ALA A 1214 -7.18 19.54 -41.07
C ALA A 1214 -6.99 20.55 -42.21
N VAL A 1215 -6.87 20.06 -43.45
CA VAL A 1215 -6.72 20.89 -44.64
C VAL A 1215 -8.05 21.54 -45.02
N SER A 1216 -8.03 22.86 -45.18
CA SER A 1216 -9.11 23.67 -45.74
C SER A 1216 -8.50 24.94 -46.39
N GLU A 1217 -9.32 25.92 -46.80
CA GLU A 1217 -8.82 27.23 -47.24
C GLU A 1217 -7.93 27.93 -46.18
N SER A 1218 -8.12 27.59 -44.90
CA SER A 1218 -7.21 27.87 -43.80
C SER A 1218 -6.97 26.59 -42.98
N PRO A 1219 -5.74 26.03 -42.92
CA PRO A 1219 -5.47 24.80 -42.19
C PRO A 1219 -5.80 24.91 -40.69
N ALA A 1220 -6.72 24.10 -40.20
CA ALA A 1220 -7.19 24.14 -38.82
C ALA A 1220 -6.36 23.19 -37.93
N TRP A 1221 -5.74 23.70 -36.87
CA TRP A 1221 -4.98 22.89 -35.91
C TRP A 1221 -5.93 21.98 -35.10
N LEU A 1222 -5.57 20.71 -34.96
CA LEU A 1222 -6.39 19.69 -34.27
C LEU A 1222 -5.78 19.23 -32.95
N GLY A 1223 -4.44 19.28 -32.80
CA GLY A 1223 -3.75 18.84 -31.60
C GLY A 1223 -2.26 18.55 -31.82
N THR A 1224 -1.59 18.15 -30.74
CA THR A 1224 -0.21 17.62 -30.72
C THR A 1224 -0.18 16.12 -30.46
N VAL A 1225 0.86 15.43 -30.92
CA VAL A 1225 1.09 14.00 -30.65
C VAL A 1225 2.56 13.67 -30.34
N PRO A 1226 2.83 12.72 -29.40
CA PRO A 1226 4.19 12.36 -28.95
C PRO A 1226 4.92 11.37 -29.85
N SER A 1227 4.23 10.73 -30.79
CA SER A 1227 4.73 9.56 -31.53
C SER A 1227 4.24 9.59 -32.98
N SER A 1228 4.74 8.66 -33.79
CA SER A 1228 4.32 8.48 -35.18
C SER A 1228 3.17 7.48 -35.35
N VAL A 1229 2.36 7.30 -34.31
CA VAL A 1229 1.14 6.47 -34.29
C VAL A 1229 0.08 7.22 -33.48
N VAL A 1230 -1.03 7.60 -34.11
CA VAL A 1230 -2.14 8.31 -33.46
C VAL A 1230 -3.47 7.65 -33.78
N HIS A 1231 -4.34 7.56 -32.78
CA HIS A 1231 -5.76 7.24 -32.96
C HIS A 1231 -6.54 8.54 -33.17
N ILE A 1232 -7.18 8.69 -34.32
CA ILE A 1232 -7.99 9.83 -34.73
C ILE A 1232 -9.45 9.35 -34.77
N PRO A 1233 -10.34 9.94 -33.96
CA PRO A 1233 -11.75 9.54 -33.96
C PRO A 1233 -12.37 9.64 -35.37
N PRO A 1234 -13.23 8.69 -35.79
CA PRO A 1234 -13.87 8.71 -37.12
C PRO A 1234 -14.59 10.03 -37.48
N ALA A 1235 -15.06 10.78 -36.48
CA ALA A 1235 -15.70 12.07 -36.66
C ALA A 1235 -14.74 13.23 -37.02
N LEU A 1236 -13.43 13.07 -36.85
CA LEU A 1236 -12.40 13.97 -37.40
C LEU A 1236 -11.74 13.41 -38.67
N ALA A 1237 -11.68 12.09 -38.82
CA ALA A 1237 -11.05 11.43 -39.96
C ALA A 1237 -11.94 11.40 -41.23
N ALA A 1238 -13.26 11.53 -41.08
CA ALA A 1238 -14.18 11.60 -42.22
C ALA A 1238 -14.06 12.93 -42.98
N ASP A 1239 -14.05 12.86 -44.31
CA ASP A 1239 -14.14 13.97 -45.27
C ASP A 1239 -13.05 15.07 -45.19
N HIS A 1240 -11.98 14.88 -44.40
CA HIS A 1240 -10.83 15.79 -44.30
C HIS A 1240 -9.52 15.14 -44.74
N LEU A 1241 -8.76 15.85 -45.59
CA LEU A 1241 -7.31 15.60 -45.74
C LEU A 1241 -6.60 16.16 -44.50
N LEU A 1242 -5.59 15.46 -44.01
CA LEU A 1242 -4.79 15.86 -42.86
C LEU A 1242 -3.38 16.26 -43.29
N GLU A 1243 -2.79 17.20 -42.56
CA GLU A 1243 -1.36 17.54 -42.66
C GLU A 1243 -0.70 17.33 -41.30
N ILE A 1244 0.35 16.53 -41.27
CA ILE A 1244 1.19 16.31 -40.10
C ILE A 1244 2.47 17.12 -40.28
N ARG A 1245 2.77 17.99 -39.31
CA ARG A 1245 3.96 18.84 -39.28
C ARG A 1245 4.73 18.61 -37.98
N ARG A 1246 6.03 18.89 -37.93
CA ARG A 1246 6.79 18.86 -36.66
C ARG A 1246 6.42 20.07 -35.80
N ILE A 1247 6.41 19.95 -34.47
CA ILE A 1247 6.11 21.08 -33.58
C ILE A 1247 7.02 22.27 -33.90
N GLY A 1248 6.41 23.42 -34.23
CA GLY A 1248 7.14 24.63 -34.60
C GLY A 1248 7.74 24.62 -36.01
N ALA A 1249 7.20 23.81 -36.93
CA ALA A 1249 7.62 23.78 -38.33
C ALA A 1249 7.61 25.18 -38.99
N TRP A 1250 8.76 25.58 -39.54
CA TRP A 1250 8.94 26.90 -40.15
C TRP A 1250 8.07 27.05 -41.41
N PRO A 1251 7.70 28.28 -41.83
CA PRO A 1251 6.84 28.49 -43.00
C PRO A 1251 7.37 27.90 -44.31
N GLU A 1252 8.70 27.80 -44.43
CA GLU A 1252 9.41 27.22 -45.58
C GLU A 1252 9.62 25.70 -45.51
N GLU A 1253 9.32 25.05 -44.39
CA GLU A 1253 9.43 23.59 -44.27
C GLU A 1253 8.22 22.90 -44.91
N PRO A 1254 8.44 21.80 -45.66
CA PRO A 1254 7.33 21.04 -46.21
C PRO A 1254 6.50 20.38 -45.10
N VAL A 1255 5.30 19.96 -45.47
CA VAL A 1255 4.49 19.04 -44.65
C VAL A 1255 5.31 17.77 -44.44
N ALA A 1256 5.39 17.28 -43.21
CA ALA A 1256 6.16 16.06 -42.94
C ALA A 1256 5.43 14.83 -43.49
N TYR A 1257 4.10 14.77 -43.30
CA TYR A 1257 3.23 13.73 -43.86
C TYR A 1257 1.82 14.23 -44.20
N SER A 1258 1.20 13.59 -45.18
CA SER A 1258 -0.20 13.77 -45.61
C SER A 1258 -0.90 12.41 -45.77
#